data_AF-A0A7Y0DYF8-F1
#
_entry.id   AF-A0A7Y0DYF8-F1
#
_cell.length_a   1.000
_cell.length_b   1.000
_cell.length_c   1.000
_cell.angle_alpha   90.00
_cell.angle_beta   90.00
_cell.angle_gamma   90.00
#
_symmetry.space_group_name_H-M   'P 1'
#
loop_
_entity.id
_entity.type
_entity.pdbx_description
1 polymer ?
#
loop_
_entity_poly.entity_id
_entity_poly.type
_entity_poly.pdbx_seq_one_letter_code
_entity_poly.pdbx_strand_id
1 'polypeptide(L)'
;MADEIYIEGLAEALGEFFVEAPATTKTIWDELNDWGLTLASWQRFIVSHAVRDGTLTDERVNEAYRLFQRDNKLDAGDEELPDIPASVTGRAAVAGVSSLVLQEMRALKNVNAIPETSSLTFGAGLTVVYGHNGAGKSGFARMLSSACFSRSDPTIIHNIYDNKAPDTPATAEFLIEKGTGKSEAIAFTVGDEDSDLQRISVFDSSVARVHLAKESELGFQPAGFDVFDELMRVVGLIIEKLDADIASRTKPNKFDQLFADSGPIADQLAKLTSKSDIAALRTLSVFGQAEQERLDEVARQEKELLAKSPVETLKALATAKVDIAALQKKMDEICGSLGDEASVKARTMLGEHRAATAGAIKVGAETVSHPNLTKTGTDEWDAFVEASRTLGQAESDTYPAEGDPCLLCHRPLDEPSATLIKRMWGYLDADARKAAVSADEKINAYLNELRALKLTLLPADSRARSELAKINPDLVATFDGVSATFAARREVLVGALDAGQADHLPAGNLTLPDAEIANSVAEIHAQETALKDGKFDEMLANLKSEHITLRQRQVLGKNIEDVAAFVEGLAWIEMAGKAKPNPRFVTEKQKGLFQTLIEGAYKARLEEECAKLECALPIEFKARGSAGKTLRGLKVQGGHKPEDIFSEGEQRALALADFLTEVNLNPASAAIIFDDPVTSLDHMRKKRIARRLVEESAIRQVIVFSHDIVFVTMLTELTKSQDGISADVHWIERDYSGNPGAVKLNDSPANHKSYLSVHKASECLAKAKKSAGQERVDLIEKGADALRRTIEETIIHELLNGTVVRWEEHIRVNNLRQIFWTDEIAEALRNLHGDVSRLIGGHSHSDEYTGGTLDPDDLEALIERVKTTKQAISDGKKSKK
;
A
#
# COMPACT_ATOMS: atom_id res chain seq x y z
N MET A 1 -16.69 84.15 22.28
CA MET A 1 -17.84 83.23 22.43
C MET A 1 -18.19 82.46 21.16
N ALA A 2 -17.43 82.57 20.06
CA ALA A 2 -17.53 81.66 18.90
C ALA A 2 -16.36 80.66 18.81
N ASP A 3 -15.29 80.86 19.59
CA ASP A 3 -14.07 80.02 19.56
C ASP A 3 -14.06 78.89 20.62
N GLU A 4 -14.93 78.91 21.63
CA GLU A 4 -15.04 77.81 22.62
C GLU A 4 -15.93 76.66 22.11
N ILE A 5 -16.88 76.93 21.22
CA ILE A 5 -17.79 75.92 20.65
C ILE A 5 -17.10 75.09 19.55
N TYR A 6 -15.98 75.57 19.01
CA TYR A 6 -15.21 74.84 17.99
C TYR A 6 -14.17 73.87 18.56
N ILE A 7 -13.80 74.01 19.84
CA ILE A 7 -12.80 73.14 20.49
C ILE A 7 -13.48 71.91 21.11
N GLU A 8 -14.70 72.03 21.63
CA GLU A 8 -15.48 70.87 22.11
C GLU A 8 -15.96 69.98 20.96
N GLY A 9 -16.38 70.55 19.82
CA GLY A 9 -16.78 69.78 18.64
C GLY A 9 -15.62 69.06 17.93
N LEU A 10 -14.38 69.56 18.05
CA LEU A 10 -13.20 68.89 17.49
C LEU A 10 -12.69 67.76 18.40
N ALA A 11 -12.87 67.88 19.72
CA ALA A 11 -12.56 66.80 20.66
C ALA A 11 -13.59 65.67 20.58
N GLU A 12 -14.87 65.97 20.33
CA GLU A 12 -15.90 64.95 20.01
C GLU A 12 -15.65 64.29 18.65
N ALA A 13 -15.28 65.06 17.61
CA ALA A 13 -14.95 64.49 16.31
C ALA A 13 -13.62 63.69 16.29
N LEU A 14 -12.62 64.05 17.11
CA LEU A 14 -11.40 63.26 17.28
C LEU A 14 -11.59 62.06 18.24
N GLY A 15 -12.56 62.13 19.15
CA GLY A 15 -12.99 61.02 19.99
C GLY A 15 -13.75 59.93 19.24
N GLU A 16 -14.48 60.29 18.18
CA GLU A 16 -15.22 59.33 17.33
C GLU A 16 -14.33 58.62 16.27
N PHE A 17 -13.07 59.05 16.08
CA PHE A 17 -12.10 58.33 15.23
C PHE A 17 -11.28 57.27 15.98
N PHE A 18 -11.32 57.26 17.31
CA PHE A 18 -10.90 56.10 18.10
C PHE A 18 -12.09 55.16 18.22
N VAL A 19 -12.30 54.36 17.16
CA VAL A 19 -12.97 53.08 17.35
C VAL A 19 -12.13 52.35 18.40
N GLU A 20 -12.66 52.21 19.62
CA GLU A 20 -12.17 51.24 20.60
C GLU A 20 -11.86 49.96 19.83
N ALA A 21 -10.60 49.49 19.89
CA ALA A 21 -10.18 48.26 19.23
C ALA A 21 -11.27 47.21 19.46
N PRO A 22 -11.97 46.73 18.42
CA PRO A 22 -13.09 45.82 18.61
C PRO A 22 -12.57 44.62 19.40
N ALA A 23 -13.31 44.25 20.46
CA ALA A 23 -13.01 43.13 21.33
C ALA A 23 -12.47 41.95 20.49
N THR A 24 -11.19 41.61 20.69
CA THR A 24 -10.40 40.60 19.98
C THR A 24 -11.22 39.70 19.05
N THR A 25 -11.54 40.20 17.86
CA THR A 25 -12.22 39.40 16.84
C THR A 25 -11.17 38.46 16.28
N LYS A 26 -11.29 37.17 16.54
CA LYS A 26 -10.35 36.17 15.99
C LYS A 26 -10.33 36.30 14.46
N THR A 27 -9.13 36.37 13.89
CA THR A 27 -8.96 36.40 12.43
C THR A 27 -9.20 35.02 11.83
N ILE A 28 -9.37 34.94 10.51
CA ILE A 28 -9.40 33.66 9.80
C ILE A 28 -8.15 32.82 10.08
N TRP A 29 -7.01 33.45 10.24
CA TRP A 29 -5.73 32.79 10.49
C TRP A 29 -5.65 32.23 11.90
N ASP A 30 -6.15 32.95 12.91
CA ASP A 30 -6.25 32.45 14.29
C ASP A 30 -7.15 31.21 14.33
N GLU A 31 -8.29 31.28 13.63
CA GLU A 31 -9.24 30.18 13.53
C GLU A 31 -8.70 28.96 12.76
N LEU A 32 -7.90 29.18 11.70
CA LEU A 32 -7.22 28.12 10.96
C LEU A 32 -6.10 27.48 11.81
N ASN A 33 -5.37 28.28 12.59
CA ASN A 33 -4.33 27.77 13.48
C ASN A 33 -4.93 26.94 14.63
N ASP A 34 -5.95 27.48 15.30
CA ASP A 34 -6.72 26.76 16.34
C ASP A 34 -7.31 25.46 15.79
N TRP A 35 -7.85 25.50 14.57
CA TRP A 35 -8.42 24.33 13.92
C TRP A 35 -7.35 23.30 13.55
N GLY A 36 -6.22 23.70 12.97
CA GLY A 36 -5.19 22.75 12.58
C GLY A 36 -4.49 22.06 13.75
N LEU A 37 -4.55 22.62 14.97
CA LEU A 37 -4.16 21.91 16.20
C LEU A 37 -5.10 20.73 16.55
N THR A 38 -6.35 20.75 16.06
CA THR A 38 -7.33 19.66 16.26
C THR A 38 -7.30 18.60 15.16
N LEU A 39 -6.60 18.87 14.06
CA LEU A 39 -6.56 18.00 12.89
C LEU A 39 -5.51 16.88 13.02
N ALA A 40 -5.73 15.79 12.28
CA ALA A 40 -4.73 14.73 12.15
C ALA A 40 -3.45 15.25 11.46
N SER A 41 -2.33 14.54 11.62
CA SER A 41 -1.00 14.94 11.15
C SER A 41 -1.01 15.31 9.66
N TRP A 42 -1.58 14.43 8.82
CA TRP A 42 -1.67 14.65 7.38
C TRP A 42 -2.59 15.83 6.99
N GLN A 43 -3.66 16.05 7.74
CA GLN A 43 -4.60 17.15 7.49
C GLN A 43 -3.95 18.48 7.85
N ARG A 44 -3.29 18.54 9.01
CA ARG A 44 -2.55 19.70 9.47
C ARG A 44 -1.42 20.05 8.50
N PHE A 45 -0.71 19.05 7.98
CA PHE A 45 0.31 19.24 6.94
C PHE A 45 -0.27 19.95 5.71
N ILE A 46 -1.40 19.47 5.19
CA ILE A 46 -2.05 20.09 4.02
C ILE A 46 -2.47 21.52 4.32
N VAL A 47 -3.14 21.77 5.46
CA VAL A 47 -3.57 23.14 5.81
C VAL A 47 -2.37 24.06 5.97
N SER A 48 -1.27 23.59 6.57
CA SER A 48 -0.08 24.41 6.79
C SER A 48 0.56 24.86 5.47
N HIS A 49 0.74 23.91 4.55
CA HIS A 49 1.30 24.21 3.23
C HIS A 49 0.32 24.95 2.32
N ALA A 50 -0.98 24.72 2.44
CA ALA A 50 -1.97 25.45 1.65
C ALA A 50 -2.07 26.92 2.07
N VAL A 51 -1.87 27.22 3.35
CA VAL A 51 -1.81 28.61 3.84
C VAL A 51 -0.57 29.34 3.34
N ARG A 52 0.58 28.64 3.27
CA ARG A 52 1.89 29.23 2.95
C ARG A 52 2.17 29.28 1.44
N ASP A 53 1.96 28.15 0.77
CA ASP A 53 2.38 27.90 -0.60
C ASP A 53 1.19 28.03 -1.59
N GLY A 54 -0.03 28.18 -1.07
CA GLY A 54 -1.26 28.24 -1.85
C GLY A 54 -1.64 26.87 -2.42
N THR A 55 -1.18 26.55 -3.64
CA THR A 55 -1.47 25.26 -4.28
C THR A 55 -0.30 24.28 -4.06
N LEU A 56 -0.56 23.14 -3.45
CA LEU A 56 0.47 22.13 -3.18
C LEU A 56 0.93 21.44 -4.48
N THR A 57 2.25 21.24 -4.59
CA THR A 57 2.85 20.43 -5.67
C THR A 57 2.58 18.94 -5.47
N ASP A 58 2.80 18.13 -6.51
CA ASP A 58 2.60 16.68 -6.46
C ASP A 58 3.52 16.00 -5.42
N GLU A 59 4.72 16.53 -5.21
CA GLU A 59 5.65 16.07 -4.16
C GLU A 59 5.03 16.25 -2.77
N ARG A 60 4.47 17.43 -2.49
CA ARG A 60 3.78 17.73 -1.22
C ARG A 60 2.52 16.88 -1.04
N VAL A 61 1.79 16.60 -2.11
CA VAL A 61 0.63 15.69 -2.07
C VAL A 61 1.08 14.26 -1.72
N ASN A 62 2.22 13.78 -2.24
CA ASN A 62 2.77 12.47 -1.90
C ASN A 62 3.24 12.40 -0.44
N GLU A 63 3.83 13.48 0.09
CA GLU A 63 4.16 13.61 1.51
C GLU A 63 2.92 13.54 2.41
N ALA A 64 1.86 14.28 2.07
CA ALA A 64 0.59 14.20 2.76
C ALA A 64 -0.02 12.80 2.72
N TYR A 65 0.10 12.10 1.58
CA TYR A 65 -0.39 10.72 1.44
C TYR A 65 0.38 9.73 2.33
N ARG A 66 1.71 9.87 2.46
CA ARG A 66 2.52 9.05 3.37
C ARG A 66 2.12 9.27 4.83
N LEU A 67 1.92 10.52 5.24
CA LEU A 67 1.40 10.85 6.57
C LEU A 67 0.00 10.23 6.79
N PHE A 68 -0.87 10.28 5.79
CA PHE A 68 -2.20 9.66 5.85
C PHE A 68 -2.11 8.14 6.06
N GLN A 69 -1.24 7.46 5.31
CA GLN A 69 -1.02 6.02 5.45
C GLN A 69 -0.49 5.67 6.85
N ARG A 70 0.43 6.47 7.39
CA ARG A 70 0.99 6.29 8.72
C ARG A 70 -0.04 6.48 9.84
N ASP A 71 -0.78 7.59 9.81
CA ASP A 71 -1.82 7.90 10.81
C ASP A 71 -2.90 6.81 10.87
N ASN A 72 -3.18 6.16 9.73
CA ASN A 72 -4.16 5.07 9.62
C ASN A 72 -3.57 3.66 9.72
N LYS A 73 -2.27 3.53 10.04
CA LYS A 73 -1.55 2.24 10.14
C LYS A 73 -1.62 1.38 8.86
N LEU A 74 -1.73 2.03 7.71
CA LEU A 74 -1.67 1.41 6.38
C LEU A 74 -0.22 1.23 5.91
N ASP A 75 0.71 2.00 6.49
CA ASP A 75 2.14 1.84 6.30
C ASP A 75 2.85 1.71 7.66
N ALA A 76 3.75 0.74 7.73
CA ALA A 76 4.55 0.41 8.90
C ALA A 76 6.06 0.59 8.66
N GLY A 77 6.47 1.19 7.54
CA GLY A 77 7.90 1.41 7.21
C GLY A 77 8.64 2.25 8.26
N ASP A 78 9.97 2.34 8.20
CA ASP A 78 10.75 3.11 9.17
C ASP A 78 11.23 4.47 8.63
N GLU A 79 10.67 4.91 7.50
CA GLU A 79 11.06 6.16 6.83
C GLU A 79 10.73 7.40 7.68
N GLU A 80 11.64 8.38 7.65
CA GLU A 80 11.44 9.70 8.25
C GLU A 80 10.20 10.37 7.63
N LEU A 81 9.29 10.81 8.50
CA LEU A 81 8.09 11.51 8.09
C LEU A 81 8.40 12.98 7.77
N PRO A 82 7.65 13.61 6.85
CA PRO A 82 7.75 15.05 6.61
C PRO A 82 7.53 15.82 7.92
N ASP A 83 8.33 16.85 8.15
CA ASP A 83 8.14 17.74 9.31
C ASP A 83 6.81 18.49 9.17
N ILE A 84 6.07 18.58 10.28
CA ILE A 84 4.76 19.23 10.30
C ILE A 84 4.92 20.55 11.05
N PRO A 85 4.70 21.69 10.39
CA PRO A 85 4.89 22.99 11.02
C PRO A 85 4.12 23.16 12.34
N ALA A 86 4.82 23.68 13.36
CA ALA A 86 4.26 23.90 14.70
C ALA A 86 3.12 24.94 14.72
N SER A 87 3.08 25.85 13.73
CA SER A 87 1.96 26.74 13.45
C SER A 87 1.47 26.48 12.03
N VAL A 88 0.15 26.38 11.87
CA VAL A 88 -0.50 26.17 10.57
C VAL A 88 -0.34 27.39 9.68
N THR A 89 -0.28 28.58 10.27
CA THR A 89 -0.27 29.84 9.52
C THR A 89 1.09 30.52 9.49
N GLY A 90 2.05 30.08 10.33
CA GLY A 90 3.31 30.80 10.55
C GLY A 90 3.14 32.14 11.28
N ARG A 91 1.89 32.58 11.52
CA ARG A 91 1.58 33.79 12.27
C ARG A 91 1.52 33.45 13.76
N ALA A 92 2.28 34.16 14.59
CA ALA A 92 2.16 34.05 16.03
C ALA A 92 0.78 34.57 16.48
N ALA A 93 0.06 33.82 17.31
CA ALA A 93 -1.10 34.33 18.03
C ALA A 93 -0.58 35.30 19.10
N VAL A 94 -0.70 36.61 18.86
CA VAL A 94 -0.09 37.59 19.76
C VAL A 94 -1.09 38.08 20.80
N ALA A 95 -1.01 37.50 22.00
CA ALA A 95 -1.39 38.21 23.21
C ALA A 95 -0.35 39.31 23.48
N GLY A 96 -0.72 40.58 23.31
CA GLY A 96 0.13 41.75 23.57
C GLY A 96 0.96 42.19 22.36
N VAL A 97 0.33 42.88 21.40
CA VAL A 97 0.97 43.36 20.16
C VAL A 97 1.96 44.48 20.48
N SER A 98 3.26 44.23 20.32
CA SER A 98 4.30 45.28 20.29
C SER A 98 4.37 45.92 18.90
N SER A 99 4.60 47.23 18.80
CA SER A 99 4.82 47.88 17.50
C SER A 99 6.08 47.31 16.83
N LEU A 100 5.99 47.05 15.53
CA LEU A 100 7.10 46.56 14.71
C LEU A 100 7.26 47.45 13.47
N VAL A 101 8.50 47.87 13.19
CA VAL A 101 8.87 48.65 12.00
C VAL A 101 10.06 47.98 11.32
N LEU A 102 9.96 47.68 10.03
CA LEU A 102 11.09 47.23 9.24
C LEU A 102 11.97 48.44 8.92
N GLN A 103 13.24 48.45 9.31
CA GLN A 103 14.14 49.60 9.13
C GLN A 103 15.08 49.44 7.93
N GLU A 104 15.61 48.24 7.70
CA GLU A 104 16.61 48.00 6.66
C GLU A 104 16.55 46.56 6.12
N MET A 105 16.83 46.39 4.83
CA MET A 105 17.19 45.11 4.20
C MET A 105 18.57 45.24 3.56
N ARG A 106 19.52 44.39 3.95
CA ARG A 106 20.92 44.46 3.50
C ARG A 106 21.54 43.06 3.35
N ALA A 107 22.80 43.04 2.93
CA ALA A 107 23.62 41.82 2.81
C ALA A 107 22.96 40.73 1.95
N LEU A 108 22.34 41.12 0.83
CA LEU A 108 21.63 40.21 -0.05
C LEU A 108 22.61 39.31 -0.80
N LYS A 109 22.51 37.99 -0.63
CA LYS A 109 23.33 37.01 -1.38
C LYS A 109 22.46 36.09 -2.20
N ASN A 110 22.92 35.79 -3.41
CA ASN A 110 22.19 34.98 -4.41
C ASN A 110 20.78 35.51 -4.78
N VAL A 111 20.51 36.80 -4.57
CA VAL A 111 19.24 37.42 -4.94
C VAL A 111 19.32 38.01 -6.35
N ASN A 112 19.03 37.19 -7.37
CA ASN A 112 19.18 37.57 -8.78
C ASN A 112 20.56 38.20 -9.07
N ALA A 113 20.61 39.25 -9.89
CA ALA A 113 21.83 39.99 -10.20
C ALA A 113 22.03 41.22 -9.30
N ILE A 114 21.43 41.24 -8.09
CA ILE A 114 21.58 42.36 -7.14
C ILE A 114 22.94 42.23 -6.43
N PRO A 115 23.76 43.31 -6.37
CA PRO A 115 25.01 43.31 -5.63
C PRO A 115 24.82 43.11 -4.12
N GLU A 116 25.72 42.37 -3.48
CA GLU A 116 25.68 42.14 -2.01
C GLU A 116 25.81 43.45 -1.20
N THR A 117 26.41 44.48 -1.80
CA THR A 117 26.58 45.81 -1.19
C THR A 117 25.31 46.65 -1.20
N SER A 118 24.26 46.23 -1.92
CA SER A 118 23.03 47.00 -2.01
C SER A 118 22.21 46.87 -0.74
N SER A 119 21.68 47.99 -0.24
CA SER A 119 20.74 48.01 0.89
C SER A 119 19.59 48.97 0.63
N LEU A 120 18.45 48.67 1.26
CA LEU A 120 17.26 49.51 1.26
C LEU A 120 16.88 49.84 2.70
N THR A 121 16.65 51.11 2.98
CA THR A 121 16.10 51.58 4.25
C THR A 121 14.60 51.82 4.11
N PHE A 122 13.86 51.74 5.23
CA PHE A 122 12.43 52.00 5.25
C PHE A 122 12.08 52.86 6.48
N GLY A 123 11.28 53.90 6.27
CA GLY A 123 10.76 54.76 7.33
C GLY A 123 9.48 54.21 7.96
N ALA A 124 9.08 54.73 9.12
CA ALA A 124 7.90 54.27 9.87
C ALA A 124 6.54 54.60 9.21
N GLY A 125 6.52 55.57 8.29
CA GLY A 125 5.33 55.97 7.52
C GLY A 125 5.31 55.35 6.12
N LEU A 126 5.37 56.20 5.09
CA LEU A 126 5.39 55.77 3.70
C LEU A 126 6.84 55.72 3.16
N THR A 127 7.25 54.58 2.60
CA THR A 127 8.49 54.48 1.83
C THR A 127 8.17 54.10 0.38
N VAL A 128 8.69 54.85 -0.58
CA VAL A 128 8.45 54.63 -2.01
C VAL A 128 9.76 54.33 -2.72
N VAL A 129 9.89 53.14 -3.28
CA VAL A 129 11.06 52.69 -4.02
C VAL A 129 10.77 52.74 -5.52
N TYR A 130 11.30 53.77 -6.18
CA TYR A 130 11.16 53.98 -7.62
C TYR A 130 12.30 53.35 -8.41
N GLY A 131 12.02 52.90 -9.63
CA GLY A 131 13.07 52.50 -10.58
C GLY A 131 12.49 52.04 -11.91
N HIS A 132 13.25 52.15 -13.00
CA HIS A 132 12.78 51.70 -14.31
C HIS A 132 12.65 50.15 -14.36
N ASN A 133 11.98 49.65 -15.40
CA ASN A 133 11.91 48.20 -15.64
C ASN A 133 13.32 47.63 -15.83
N GLY A 134 13.59 46.51 -15.16
CA GLY A 134 14.91 45.88 -15.15
C GLY A 134 15.97 46.59 -14.28
N ALA A 135 15.61 47.56 -13.44
CA ALA A 135 16.55 48.18 -12.49
C ALA A 135 16.91 47.31 -11.28
N GLY A 136 16.21 46.19 -11.04
CA GLY A 136 16.45 45.29 -9.90
C GLY A 136 15.38 45.32 -8.80
N LYS A 137 14.37 46.20 -8.89
CA LYS A 137 13.26 46.28 -7.92
C LYS A 137 12.63 44.93 -7.58
N SER A 138 12.32 44.13 -8.61
CA SER A 138 11.66 42.83 -8.42
C SER A 138 12.51 41.83 -7.63
N GLY A 139 13.84 41.93 -7.62
CA GLY A 139 14.66 41.05 -6.78
C GLY A 139 14.52 41.39 -5.28
N PHE A 140 14.47 42.68 -4.93
CA PHE A 140 14.15 43.14 -3.58
C PHE A 140 12.72 42.77 -3.17
N ALA A 141 11.75 42.97 -4.06
CA ALA A 141 10.35 42.62 -3.81
C ALA A 141 10.19 41.10 -3.57
N ARG A 142 10.82 40.25 -4.39
CA ARG A 142 10.81 38.79 -4.19
C ARG A 142 11.42 38.38 -2.86
N MET A 143 12.53 39.00 -2.45
CA MET A 143 13.15 38.70 -1.16
C MET A 143 12.22 39.04 0.01
N LEU A 144 11.53 40.18 -0.08
CA LEU A 144 10.50 40.56 0.91
C LEU A 144 9.29 39.63 0.85
N SER A 145 8.84 39.20 -0.33
CA SER A 145 7.76 38.22 -0.47
C SER A 145 8.11 36.86 0.14
N SER A 146 9.36 36.41 0.01
CA SER A 146 9.80 35.14 0.61
C SER A 146 10.00 35.22 2.12
N ALA A 147 10.38 36.38 2.66
CA ALA A 147 10.66 36.54 4.09
C ALA A 147 9.43 36.93 4.92
N CYS A 148 8.56 37.77 4.35
CA CYS A 148 7.36 38.27 4.98
C CYS A 148 6.14 37.39 4.65
N PHE A 149 4.96 37.74 5.18
CA PHE A 149 3.74 37.05 4.82
C PHE A 149 3.32 37.43 3.38
N SER A 150 3.53 36.50 2.45
CA SER A 150 3.06 36.59 1.07
C SER A 150 2.25 35.36 0.70
N ARG A 151 1.28 35.53 -0.21
CA ARG A 151 0.54 34.40 -0.82
C ARG A 151 1.19 33.90 -2.11
N SER A 152 2.30 34.52 -2.48
CA SER A 152 3.18 34.08 -3.56
C SER A 152 4.48 33.57 -2.95
N ASP A 153 4.93 32.41 -3.43
CA ASP A 153 6.27 31.88 -3.13
C ASP A 153 7.17 32.08 -4.37
N PRO A 154 7.79 33.27 -4.52
CA PRO A 154 8.60 33.55 -5.69
C PRO A 154 9.94 32.80 -5.61
N THR A 155 10.24 32.01 -6.64
CA THR A 155 11.56 31.41 -6.78
C THR A 155 12.63 32.48 -7.02
N ILE A 156 13.60 32.57 -6.10
CA ILE A 156 14.75 33.47 -6.24
C ILE A 156 15.90 32.72 -6.89
N ILE A 157 16.12 33.02 -8.17
CA ILE A 157 17.23 32.47 -8.95
C ILE A 157 18.47 33.35 -8.73
N HIS A 158 19.63 32.73 -8.53
CA HIS A 158 20.92 33.41 -8.45
C HIS A 158 21.28 34.14 -9.77
N ASN A 159 22.39 34.88 -9.77
CA ASN A 159 22.84 35.59 -10.97
C ASN A 159 23.25 34.60 -12.08
N ILE A 160 22.40 34.45 -13.10
CA ILE A 160 22.63 33.57 -14.25
C ILE A 160 23.88 33.91 -15.08
N TYR A 161 24.45 35.11 -14.90
CA TYR A 161 25.68 35.52 -15.56
C TYR A 161 26.95 35.17 -14.76
N ASP A 162 26.80 34.71 -13.52
CA ASP A 162 27.91 34.25 -12.69
C ASP A 162 27.98 32.71 -12.68
N ASN A 163 28.83 32.15 -13.54
CA ASN A 163 29.05 30.71 -13.64
C ASN A 163 29.72 30.09 -12.39
N LYS A 164 30.10 30.91 -11.39
CA LYS A 164 30.67 30.46 -10.12
C LYS A 164 29.69 30.63 -8.96
N ALA A 165 28.47 31.12 -9.21
CA ALA A 165 27.47 31.29 -8.18
C ALA A 165 27.17 29.94 -7.51
N PRO A 166 27.25 29.84 -6.18
CA PRO A 166 26.93 28.62 -5.46
C PRO A 166 25.44 28.31 -5.59
N ASP A 167 25.09 27.03 -5.74
CA ASP A 167 23.71 26.53 -5.72
C ASP A 167 23.20 26.45 -4.27
N THR A 168 23.22 27.60 -3.60
CA THR A 168 22.79 27.78 -2.20
C THR A 168 21.61 28.74 -2.16
N PRO A 169 20.67 28.56 -1.21
CA PRO A 169 19.52 29.45 -1.06
C PRO A 169 19.91 30.93 -0.93
N ALA A 170 19.02 31.83 -1.34
CA ALA A 170 19.25 33.25 -1.18
C ALA A 170 19.15 33.67 0.29
N THR A 171 19.94 34.67 0.69
CA THR A 171 19.99 35.16 2.08
C THR A 171 19.96 36.68 2.13
N ALA A 172 19.43 37.23 3.23
CA ALA A 172 19.49 38.66 3.54
C ALA A 172 19.47 38.88 5.06
N GLU A 173 19.82 40.09 5.47
CA GLU A 173 19.69 40.56 6.85
C GLU A 173 18.62 41.65 6.92
N PHE A 174 17.63 41.46 7.79
CA PHE A 174 16.55 42.41 8.03
C PHE A 174 16.72 43.08 9.40
N LEU A 175 16.71 44.41 9.42
CA LEU A 175 16.75 45.18 10.67
C LEU A 175 15.32 45.59 11.04
N ILE A 176 14.84 45.16 12.20
CA ILE A 176 13.49 45.49 12.70
C ILE A 176 13.56 46.23 14.04
N GLU A 177 12.61 47.13 14.29
CA GLU A 177 12.46 47.83 15.56
C GLU A 177 11.19 47.37 16.29
N LYS A 178 11.33 46.89 17.53
CA LYS A 178 10.23 46.40 18.37
C LYS A 178 10.00 47.31 19.57
N GLY A 179 8.93 48.11 19.61
CA GLY A 179 8.30 48.81 20.76
C GLY A 179 9.15 49.53 21.84
N THR A 180 10.47 49.36 21.85
CA THR A 180 11.43 49.69 22.90
C THR A 180 12.58 50.55 22.34
N GLY A 181 12.50 50.95 21.06
CA GLY A 181 13.53 51.73 20.37
C GLY A 181 14.82 50.95 20.04
N LYS A 182 14.84 49.62 20.25
CA LYS A 182 15.99 48.78 19.92
C LYS A 182 15.79 48.09 18.59
N SER A 183 16.78 48.25 17.72
CA SER A 183 16.88 47.52 16.45
C SER A 183 17.47 46.13 16.67
N GLU A 184 16.83 45.13 16.07
CA GLU A 184 17.24 43.72 16.06
C GLU A 184 17.50 43.28 14.62
N ALA A 185 18.62 42.58 14.39
CA ALA A 185 18.98 42.06 13.08
C ALA A 185 18.59 40.59 12.98
N ILE A 186 17.78 40.27 11.96
CA ILE A 186 17.34 38.92 11.62
C ILE A 186 18.14 38.46 10.40
N ALA A 187 18.95 37.41 10.57
CA ALA A 187 19.57 36.72 9.45
C ALA A 187 18.55 35.74 8.86
N PHE A 188 18.20 35.91 7.60
CA PHE A 188 17.17 35.13 6.93
C PHE A 188 17.75 34.39 5.73
N THR A 189 17.40 33.10 5.62
CA THR A 189 17.63 32.27 4.44
C THR A 189 16.28 31.93 3.81
N VAL A 190 16.18 31.97 2.48
CA VAL A 190 14.96 31.53 1.80
C VAL A 190 14.64 30.09 2.19
N GLY A 191 13.46 29.88 2.78
CA GLY A 191 13.01 28.61 3.38
C GLY A 191 12.93 28.64 4.91
N ASP A 192 13.61 29.59 5.56
CA ASP A 192 13.47 29.83 7.00
C ASP A 192 12.18 30.62 7.30
N GLU A 193 11.71 30.56 8.55
CA GLU A 193 10.55 31.33 9.02
C GLU A 193 10.94 32.18 10.23
N ASP A 194 10.49 33.44 10.22
CA ASP A 194 10.64 34.36 11.34
C ASP A 194 9.28 34.95 11.75
N SER A 195 8.93 34.81 13.03
CA SER A 195 7.60 35.21 13.53
C SER A 195 7.32 36.71 13.43
N ASP A 196 8.36 37.55 13.40
CA ASP A 196 8.22 39.00 13.32
C ASP A 196 8.08 39.47 11.87
N LEU A 197 8.85 38.90 10.94
CA LEU A 197 8.70 39.18 9.51
C LEU A 197 7.35 38.72 8.97
N GLN A 198 6.79 37.63 9.50
CA GLN A 198 5.43 37.14 9.15
C GLN A 198 4.29 38.08 9.59
N ARG A 199 4.58 39.16 10.32
CA ARG A 199 3.62 40.24 10.64
C ARG A 199 3.53 41.31 9.56
N ILE A 200 4.42 41.25 8.56
CA ILE A 200 4.44 42.16 7.42
C ILE A 200 3.74 41.49 6.25
N SER A 201 2.71 42.12 5.67
CA SER A 201 1.95 41.54 4.56
C SER A 201 2.40 42.10 3.21
N VAL A 202 2.61 41.24 2.23
CA VAL A 202 3.02 41.64 0.87
C VAL A 202 1.87 41.47 -0.12
N PHE A 203 1.60 42.52 -0.90
CA PHE A 203 0.68 42.52 -2.03
C PHE A 203 1.48 42.62 -3.33
N ASP A 204 1.46 41.56 -4.13
CA ASP A 204 2.06 41.54 -5.46
C ASP A 204 1.01 41.41 -6.59
N SER A 205 1.46 41.60 -7.83
CA SER A 205 0.59 41.49 -9.01
C SER A 205 0.04 40.07 -9.25
N SER A 206 0.65 39.04 -8.67
CA SER A 206 0.20 37.64 -8.77
C SER A 206 -0.95 37.34 -7.81
N VAL A 207 -0.94 37.94 -6.60
CA VAL A 207 -2.05 37.86 -5.62
C VAL A 207 -3.35 38.38 -6.22
N ALA A 208 -3.28 39.48 -6.97
CA ALA A 208 -4.45 40.04 -7.67
C ALA A 208 -5.07 39.07 -8.70
N ARG A 209 -4.25 38.20 -9.33
CA ARG A 209 -4.74 37.16 -10.24
C ARG A 209 -5.29 35.97 -9.47
N VAL A 210 -4.64 35.52 -8.40
CA VAL A 210 -5.08 34.34 -7.63
C VAL A 210 -6.45 34.56 -7.00
N HIS A 211 -6.74 35.76 -6.50
CA HIS A 211 -8.03 36.08 -5.85
C HIS A 211 -9.22 36.19 -6.84
N LEU A 212 -8.95 36.28 -8.16
CA LEU A 212 -9.97 36.52 -9.19
C LEU A 212 -10.03 35.46 -10.29
N ALA A 213 -8.93 34.75 -10.56
CA ALA A 213 -8.74 33.98 -11.79
C ALA A 213 -8.69 32.46 -11.65
N LYS A 214 -8.70 31.89 -10.43
CA LYS A 214 -8.85 30.42 -10.32
C LYS A 214 -10.23 30.03 -10.86
N GLU A 215 -10.24 29.13 -11.85
CA GLU A 215 -11.38 28.60 -12.61
C GLU A 215 -12.44 27.88 -11.74
N SER A 216 -12.90 28.50 -10.65
CA SER A 216 -14.02 28.02 -9.88
C SER A 216 -15.31 28.61 -10.46
N GLU A 217 -16.41 27.86 -10.40
CA GLU A 217 -17.75 28.26 -10.88
C GLU A 217 -18.36 29.46 -10.06
N LEU A 218 -17.52 30.27 -9.40
CA LEU A 218 -17.86 31.01 -8.20
C LEU A 218 -17.40 32.45 -8.03
N GLY A 219 -16.54 33.04 -8.84
CA GLY A 219 -16.16 34.45 -8.56
C GLY A 219 -15.35 34.65 -7.26
N PHE A 220 -15.41 35.87 -6.70
CA PHE A 220 -14.48 36.41 -5.71
C PHE A 220 -14.59 35.72 -4.32
N GLN A 221 -13.47 35.41 -3.68
CA GLN A 221 -13.39 34.69 -2.39
C GLN A 221 -12.48 35.45 -1.42
N PRO A 222 -12.91 35.67 -0.16
CA PRO A 222 -12.07 36.31 0.84
C PRO A 222 -10.75 35.59 1.03
N ALA A 223 -9.71 36.40 1.13
CA ALA A 223 -8.36 36.01 1.40
C ALA A 223 -8.29 34.99 2.59
N GLY A 224 -7.83 33.76 2.34
CA GLY A 224 -7.59 32.70 3.35
C GLY A 224 -8.64 31.58 3.33
N PHE A 225 -9.78 31.79 2.66
CA PHE A 225 -10.75 30.72 2.41
C PHE A 225 -10.32 29.78 1.27
N ASP A 226 -9.42 30.22 0.40
CA ASP A 226 -8.84 29.43 -0.70
C ASP A 226 -8.14 28.14 -0.23
N VAL A 227 -7.67 28.13 1.02
CA VAL A 227 -7.13 26.94 1.71
C VAL A 227 -8.13 25.79 1.75
N PHE A 228 -9.44 26.06 1.85
CA PHE A 228 -10.46 25.01 1.88
C PHE A 228 -10.61 24.32 0.52
N ASP A 229 -10.50 25.07 -0.58
CA ASP A 229 -10.58 24.51 -1.93
C ASP A 229 -9.35 23.65 -2.23
N GLU A 230 -8.18 24.11 -1.79
CA GLU A 230 -6.96 23.32 -1.90
C GLU A 230 -7.00 22.07 -1.03
N LEU A 231 -7.48 22.17 0.20
CA LEU A 231 -7.66 21.02 1.08
C LEU A 231 -8.65 20.00 0.47
N MET A 232 -9.74 20.47 -0.13
CA MET A 232 -10.69 19.61 -0.86
C MET A 232 -10.02 18.91 -2.06
N ARG A 233 -9.21 19.64 -2.83
CA ARG A 233 -8.44 19.08 -3.96
C ARG A 233 -7.49 17.99 -3.50
N VAL A 234 -6.67 18.27 -2.49
CA VAL A 234 -5.65 17.33 -1.98
C VAL A 234 -6.31 16.12 -1.31
N VAL A 235 -7.40 16.30 -0.56
CA VAL A 235 -8.21 15.18 -0.02
C VAL A 235 -8.75 14.31 -1.16
N GLY A 236 -9.22 14.92 -2.25
CA GLY A 236 -9.64 14.20 -3.46
C GLY A 236 -8.51 13.37 -4.08
N LEU A 237 -7.32 13.96 -4.22
CA LEU A 237 -6.14 13.26 -4.74
C LEU A 237 -5.67 12.12 -3.82
N ILE A 238 -5.74 12.30 -2.50
CA ILE A 238 -5.48 11.24 -1.52
C ILE A 238 -6.48 10.09 -1.69
N ILE A 239 -7.77 10.40 -1.89
CA ILE A 239 -8.80 9.40 -2.16
C ILE A 239 -8.49 8.63 -3.45
N GLU A 240 -8.13 9.32 -4.54
CA GLU A 240 -7.77 8.68 -5.81
C GLU A 240 -6.55 7.76 -5.66
N LYS A 241 -5.50 8.22 -4.95
CA LYS A 241 -4.32 7.40 -4.65
C LYS A 241 -4.67 6.17 -3.82
N LEU A 242 -5.50 6.33 -2.79
CA LEU A 242 -5.97 5.23 -1.96
C LEU A 242 -6.80 4.21 -2.76
N ASP A 243 -7.69 4.68 -3.63
CA ASP A 243 -8.50 3.83 -4.49
C ASP A 243 -7.63 3.07 -5.51
N ALA A 244 -6.59 3.71 -6.06
CA ALA A 244 -5.61 3.05 -6.93
C ALA A 244 -4.80 1.99 -6.16
N ASP A 245 -4.40 2.28 -4.93
CA ASP A 245 -3.69 1.34 -4.06
C ASP A 245 -4.56 0.13 -3.68
N ILE A 246 -5.84 0.36 -3.38
CA ILE A 246 -6.84 -0.71 -3.14
C ILE A 246 -7.01 -1.55 -4.41
N ALA A 247 -7.16 -0.92 -5.58
CA ALA A 247 -7.34 -1.63 -6.85
C ALA A 247 -6.11 -2.49 -7.20
N SER A 248 -4.89 -1.99 -6.99
CA SER A 248 -3.65 -2.74 -7.25
C SER A 248 -3.48 -3.98 -6.35
N ARG A 249 -4.00 -3.92 -5.12
CA ARG A 249 -3.96 -5.01 -4.14
C ARG A 249 -5.16 -5.96 -4.26
N THR A 250 -6.25 -5.53 -4.90
CA THR A 250 -7.45 -6.33 -5.10
C THR A 250 -7.19 -7.39 -6.17
N LYS A 251 -6.97 -8.64 -5.74
CA LYS A 251 -6.75 -9.79 -6.61
C LYS A 251 -7.83 -10.85 -6.32
N PRO A 252 -8.31 -11.59 -7.34
CA PRO A 252 -9.19 -12.73 -7.09
C PRO A 252 -8.45 -13.78 -6.26
N ASN A 253 -9.18 -14.49 -5.40
CA ASN A 253 -8.62 -15.62 -4.68
C ASN A 253 -8.25 -16.72 -5.69
N LYS A 254 -6.95 -16.95 -5.90
CA LYS A 254 -6.40 -17.99 -6.78
C LYS A 254 -6.14 -19.32 -6.06
N PHE A 255 -6.32 -19.34 -4.74
CA PHE A 255 -5.97 -20.47 -3.88
C PHE A 255 -7.09 -21.50 -3.79
N ASP A 256 -8.28 -21.18 -4.28
CA ASP A 256 -9.40 -22.10 -4.48
C ASP A 256 -9.08 -23.19 -5.52
N GLN A 257 -8.27 -22.86 -6.53
CA GLN A 257 -7.86 -23.77 -7.60
C GLN A 257 -6.58 -24.57 -7.31
N LEU A 258 -5.95 -24.37 -6.14
CA LEU A 258 -4.73 -25.11 -5.77
C LEU A 258 -4.96 -26.61 -5.59
N PHE A 259 -6.21 -27.02 -5.33
CA PHE A 259 -6.57 -28.40 -5.02
C PHE A 259 -7.68 -28.86 -5.96
N ALA A 260 -7.48 -30.03 -6.59
CA ALA A 260 -8.51 -30.68 -7.38
C ALA A 260 -9.55 -31.40 -6.50
N ASP A 261 -9.12 -31.86 -5.31
CA ASP A 261 -9.93 -32.64 -4.37
C ASP A 261 -10.45 -31.73 -3.25
N SER A 262 -11.74 -31.88 -2.90
CA SER A 262 -12.34 -31.20 -1.75
C SER A 262 -11.78 -31.74 -0.43
N GLY A 263 -11.60 -30.84 0.55
CA GLY A 263 -11.08 -31.21 1.86
C GLY A 263 -10.98 -30.01 2.80
N PRO A 264 -10.66 -30.24 4.07
CA PRO A 264 -10.75 -29.23 5.13
C PRO A 264 -9.86 -28.00 4.86
N ILE A 265 -8.68 -28.18 4.26
CA ILE A 265 -7.78 -27.07 3.93
C ILE A 265 -8.25 -26.34 2.68
N ALA A 266 -8.72 -27.05 1.65
CA ALA A 266 -9.30 -26.44 0.45
C ALA A 266 -10.53 -25.58 0.78
N ASP A 267 -11.42 -26.07 1.66
CA ASP A 267 -12.61 -25.33 2.10
C ASP A 267 -12.26 -24.07 2.90
N GLN A 268 -11.19 -24.12 3.72
CA GLN A 268 -10.68 -22.94 4.42
C GLN A 268 -10.06 -21.92 3.45
N LEU A 269 -9.30 -22.38 2.45
CA LEU A 269 -8.65 -21.51 1.48
C LEU A 269 -9.64 -20.86 0.50
N ALA A 270 -10.74 -21.56 0.17
CA ALA A 270 -11.84 -21.00 -0.61
C ALA A 270 -12.58 -19.88 0.15
N LYS A 271 -12.59 -19.91 1.50
CA LYS A 271 -13.28 -18.96 2.38
C LYS A 271 -12.35 -17.94 3.05
N LEU A 272 -11.19 -17.67 2.47
CA LEU A 272 -10.26 -16.67 3.03
C LEU A 272 -10.92 -15.29 3.09
N THR A 273 -10.73 -14.63 4.22
CA THR A 273 -11.19 -13.27 4.49
C THR A 273 -10.06 -12.48 5.14
N SER A 274 -10.25 -11.17 5.32
CA SER A 274 -9.37 -10.29 6.09
C SER A 274 -9.17 -10.72 7.56
N LYS A 275 -10.02 -11.60 8.09
CA LYS A 275 -9.99 -12.09 9.48
C LYS A 275 -9.47 -13.52 9.60
N SER A 276 -9.03 -14.12 8.50
CA SER A 276 -8.47 -15.47 8.50
C SER A 276 -7.20 -15.52 9.36
N ASP A 277 -7.10 -16.53 10.23
CA ASP A 277 -5.99 -16.67 11.17
C ASP A 277 -4.74 -17.23 10.45
N ILE A 278 -3.78 -16.36 10.19
CA ILE A 278 -2.50 -16.70 9.55
C ILE A 278 -1.69 -17.67 10.43
N ALA A 279 -1.74 -17.55 11.76
CA ALA A 279 -1.01 -18.45 12.66
C ALA A 279 -1.60 -19.88 12.62
N ALA A 280 -2.93 -19.98 12.57
CA ALA A 280 -3.60 -21.27 12.37
C ALA A 280 -3.24 -21.89 11.01
N LEU A 281 -3.23 -21.10 9.93
CA LEU A 281 -2.82 -21.56 8.60
C LEU A 281 -1.35 -22.00 8.55
N ARG A 282 -0.44 -21.27 9.22
CA ARG A 282 0.97 -21.66 9.37
C ARG A 282 1.14 -22.96 10.17
N THR A 283 0.29 -23.19 11.17
CA THR A 283 0.30 -24.46 11.92
C THR A 283 -0.18 -25.64 11.06
N LEU A 284 -1.16 -25.40 10.19
CA LEU A 284 -1.65 -26.38 9.22
C LEU A 284 -0.64 -26.63 8.08
N SER A 285 0.20 -25.66 7.78
CA SER A 285 1.21 -25.76 6.71
C SER A 285 2.50 -26.49 7.14
N VAL A 286 2.67 -26.76 8.43
CA VAL A 286 3.79 -27.57 8.94
C VAL A 286 3.71 -28.97 8.34
N PHE A 287 4.70 -29.29 7.52
CA PHE A 287 4.87 -30.58 6.86
C PHE A 287 6.36 -30.93 6.86
N GLY A 288 6.76 -31.82 7.76
CA GLY A 288 8.13 -32.28 7.93
C GLY A 288 8.32 -33.73 7.51
N GLN A 289 9.39 -34.34 8.01
CA GLN A 289 9.72 -35.74 7.71
C GLN A 289 8.67 -36.72 8.29
N ALA A 290 8.12 -36.43 9.47
CA ALA A 290 7.09 -37.25 10.11
C ALA A 290 5.78 -37.29 9.30
N GLU A 291 5.33 -36.13 8.79
CA GLU A 291 4.13 -36.05 7.95
C GLU A 291 4.35 -36.69 6.57
N GLN A 292 5.57 -36.61 6.01
CA GLN A 292 5.92 -37.29 4.77
C GLN A 292 5.90 -38.82 4.95
N GLU A 293 6.50 -39.34 6.02
CA GLU A 293 6.46 -40.77 6.35
C GLU A 293 5.01 -41.26 6.56
N ARG A 294 4.16 -40.45 7.20
CA ARG A 294 2.73 -40.76 7.37
C ARG A 294 1.96 -40.74 6.05
N LEU A 295 2.25 -39.78 5.16
CA LEU A 295 1.64 -39.69 3.83
C LEU A 295 1.96 -40.94 3.00
N ASP A 296 3.23 -41.37 3.00
CA ASP A 296 3.68 -42.56 2.29
C ASP A 296 3.05 -43.84 2.86
N GLU A 297 2.89 -43.91 4.19
CA GLU A 297 2.20 -45.01 4.87
C GLU A 297 0.71 -45.08 4.52
N VAL A 298 0.00 -43.95 4.58
CA VAL A 298 -1.44 -43.89 4.25
C VAL A 298 -1.66 -44.21 2.77
N ALA A 299 -0.80 -43.73 1.87
CA ALA A 299 -0.88 -44.06 0.44
C ALA A 299 -0.64 -45.56 0.17
N ARG A 300 0.27 -46.19 0.93
CA ARG A 300 0.47 -47.65 0.90
C ARG A 300 -0.78 -48.39 1.38
N GLN A 301 -1.33 -48.00 2.53
CA GLN A 301 -2.54 -48.60 3.10
C GLN A 301 -3.75 -48.45 2.17
N GLU A 302 -3.95 -47.28 1.54
CA GLU A 302 -5.02 -47.05 0.57
C GLU A 302 -4.87 -47.97 -0.67
N LYS A 303 -3.65 -48.10 -1.19
CA LYS A 303 -3.36 -48.97 -2.34
C LYS A 303 -3.59 -50.44 -2.03
N GLU A 304 -3.20 -50.89 -0.83
CA GLU A 304 -3.44 -52.26 -0.36
C GLU A 304 -4.94 -52.54 -0.13
N LEU A 305 -5.70 -51.55 0.35
CA LEU A 305 -7.15 -51.67 0.54
C LEU A 305 -7.89 -51.71 -0.80
N LEU A 306 -7.55 -50.83 -1.75
CA LEU A 306 -8.17 -50.77 -3.09
C LEU A 306 -7.86 -51.99 -3.96
N ALA A 307 -6.71 -52.63 -3.75
CA ALA A 307 -6.36 -53.89 -4.43
C ALA A 307 -7.26 -55.07 -4.00
N LYS A 308 -7.97 -54.95 -2.87
CA LYS A 308 -8.90 -55.97 -2.35
C LYS A 308 -10.34 -55.53 -2.62
N SER A 309 -10.93 -55.97 -3.73
CA SER A 309 -12.37 -55.73 -4.00
C SER A 309 -13.22 -56.51 -2.97
N PRO A 310 -14.07 -55.84 -2.15
CA PRO A 310 -14.88 -56.53 -1.15
C PRO A 310 -15.84 -57.54 -1.77
N VAL A 311 -16.36 -57.25 -2.97
CA VAL A 311 -17.31 -58.11 -3.68
C VAL A 311 -16.64 -59.39 -4.19
N GLU A 312 -15.44 -59.28 -4.74
CA GLU A 312 -14.69 -60.45 -5.22
C GLU A 312 -14.14 -61.28 -4.05
N THR A 313 -13.70 -60.62 -2.98
CA THR A 313 -13.21 -61.28 -1.75
C THR A 313 -14.34 -62.01 -1.03
N LEU A 314 -15.55 -61.42 -0.95
CA LEU A 314 -16.73 -62.10 -0.39
C LEU A 314 -17.14 -63.32 -1.23
N LYS A 315 -17.09 -63.23 -2.57
CA LYS A 315 -17.34 -64.38 -3.46
C LYS A 315 -16.29 -65.47 -3.29
N ALA A 316 -15.02 -65.11 -3.14
CA ALA A 316 -13.93 -66.05 -2.92
C ALA A 316 -14.06 -66.77 -1.57
N LEU A 317 -14.35 -66.05 -0.48
CA LEU A 317 -14.58 -66.61 0.86
C LEU A 317 -15.81 -67.54 0.90
N ALA A 318 -16.91 -67.14 0.24
CA ALA A 318 -18.10 -67.98 0.14
C ALA A 318 -17.84 -69.27 -0.63
N THR A 319 -17.05 -69.20 -1.71
CA THR A 319 -16.67 -70.40 -2.48
C THR A 319 -15.75 -71.32 -1.68
N ALA A 320 -14.78 -70.75 -0.95
CA ALA A 320 -13.87 -71.52 -0.10
C ALA A 320 -14.60 -72.31 1.00
N LYS A 321 -15.67 -71.76 1.60
CA LYS A 321 -16.51 -72.49 2.56
C LYS A 321 -17.17 -73.73 1.97
N VAL A 322 -17.69 -73.61 0.74
CA VAL A 322 -18.30 -74.75 0.02
C VAL A 322 -17.25 -75.82 -0.27
N ASP A 323 -16.07 -75.40 -0.74
CA ASP A 323 -14.97 -76.32 -1.05
C ASP A 323 -14.45 -77.04 0.21
N ILE A 324 -14.28 -76.33 1.34
CA ILE A 324 -13.86 -76.93 2.62
C ILE A 324 -14.89 -77.94 3.13
N ALA A 325 -16.19 -77.62 3.07
CA ALA A 325 -17.24 -78.55 3.49
C ALA A 325 -17.26 -79.82 2.63
N ALA A 326 -17.03 -79.70 1.32
CA ALA A 326 -16.91 -80.85 0.42
C ALA A 326 -15.67 -81.70 0.73
N LEU A 327 -14.56 -81.08 1.15
CA LEU A 327 -13.34 -81.79 1.56
C LEU A 327 -13.52 -82.51 2.90
N GLN A 328 -14.17 -81.90 3.88
CA GLN A 328 -14.52 -82.54 5.15
C GLN A 328 -15.40 -83.77 4.93
N LYS A 329 -16.42 -83.67 4.06
CA LYS A 329 -17.25 -84.82 3.71
C LYS A 329 -16.45 -85.97 3.08
N LYS A 330 -15.55 -85.66 2.14
CA LYS A 330 -14.66 -86.67 1.54
C LYS A 330 -13.70 -87.28 2.55
N MET A 331 -13.20 -86.49 3.49
CA MET A 331 -12.36 -86.94 4.59
C MET A 331 -13.11 -87.96 5.46
N ASP A 332 -14.36 -87.68 5.82
CA ASP A 332 -15.21 -88.59 6.60
C ASP A 332 -15.48 -89.91 5.85
N GLU A 333 -15.79 -89.85 4.55
CA GLU A 333 -16.03 -91.02 3.70
C GLU A 333 -14.79 -91.94 3.61
N ILE A 334 -13.60 -91.36 3.46
CA ILE A 334 -12.34 -92.12 3.43
C ILE A 334 -12.00 -92.66 4.81
N CYS A 335 -12.23 -91.89 5.87
CA CYS A 335 -12.03 -92.34 7.25
C CYS A 335 -12.93 -93.53 7.58
N GLY A 336 -14.19 -93.56 7.12
CA GLY A 336 -15.07 -94.72 7.26
C GLY A 336 -14.53 -95.98 6.55
N SER A 337 -13.84 -95.79 5.42
CA SER A 337 -13.28 -96.91 4.63
C SER A 337 -11.93 -97.43 5.15
N LEU A 338 -11.19 -96.63 5.92
CA LEU A 338 -9.84 -96.94 6.43
C LEU A 338 -9.73 -96.95 7.98
N GLY A 339 -10.84 -96.71 8.67
CA GLY A 339 -10.91 -96.60 10.12
C GLY A 339 -10.76 -97.92 10.87
N ASP A 340 -11.13 -97.92 12.14
CA ASP A 340 -11.01 -99.11 12.98
C ASP A 340 -11.92 -100.25 12.48
N GLU A 341 -13.10 -99.94 11.95
CA GLU A 341 -14.00 -100.94 11.34
C GLU A 341 -13.37 -101.69 10.17
N ALA A 342 -12.59 -101.00 9.33
CA ALA A 342 -11.84 -101.63 8.24
C ALA A 342 -10.77 -102.60 8.78
N SER A 343 -10.14 -102.22 9.89
CA SER A 343 -9.12 -103.02 10.57
C SER A 343 -9.74 -104.25 11.26
N VAL A 344 -10.93 -104.11 11.84
CA VAL A 344 -11.73 -105.20 12.41
C VAL A 344 -12.20 -106.16 11.30
N LYS A 345 -12.75 -105.63 10.20
CA LYS A 345 -13.17 -106.43 9.04
C LYS A 345 -12.01 -107.25 8.47
N ALA A 346 -10.84 -106.63 8.28
CA ALA A 346 -9.63 -107.30 7.85
C ALA A 346 -9.19 -108.42 8.81
N ARG A 347 -9.26 -108.17 10.14
CA ARG A 347 -8.91 -109.16 11.16
C ARG A 347 -9.85 -110.38 11.13
N THR A 348 -11.15 -110.14 10.97
CA THR A 348 -12.15 -111.20 10.82
C THR A 348 -11.88 -112.03 9.56
N MET A 349 -11.63 -111.39 8.41
CA MET A 349 -11.31 -112.08 7.16
C MET A 349 -10.05 -112.95 7.27
N LEU A 350 -8.98 -112.43 7.89
CA LEU A 350 -7.75 -113.20 8.14
C LEU A 350 -7.98 -114.36 9.11
N GLY A 351 -8.84 -114.19 10.12
CA GLY A 351 -9.22 -115.24 11.06
C GLY A 351 -10.03 -116.36 10.39
N GLU A 352 -11.01 -116.00 9.57
CA GLU A 352 -11.80 -116.92 8.75
C GLU A 352 -10.91 -117.68 7.77
N HIS A 353 -10.01 -116.98 7.07
CA HIS A 353 -9.04 -117.59 6.17
C HIS A 353 -8.15 -118.59 6.90
N ARG A 354 -7.48 -118.20 8.01
CA ARG A 354 -6.65 -119.11 8.80
C ARG A 354 -7.41 -120.36 9.29
N ALA A 355 -8.65 -120.19 9.74
CA ALA A 355 -9.50 -121.30 10.19
C ALA A 355 -9.88 -122.24 9.04
N ALA A 356 -10.24 -121.68 7.87
CA ALA A 356 -10.59 -122.44 6.68
C ALA A 356 -9.39 -123.20 6.10
N THR A 357 -8.21 -122.58 6.01
CA THR A 357 -6.98 -123.22 5.55
C THR A 357 -6.54 -124.36 6.50
N ALA A 358 -6.59 -124.13 7.82
CA ALA A 358 -6.28 -125.18 8.80
C ALA A 358 -7.29 -126.35 8.72
N GLY A 359 -8.57 -126.05 8.48
CA GLY A 359 -9.61 -127.05 8.24
C GLY A 359 -9.35 -127.89 6.99
N ALA A 360 -8.98 -127.25 5.87
CA ALA A 360 -8.64 -127.92 4.62
C ALA A 360 -7.43 -128.87 4.79
N ILE A 361 -6.36 -128.40 5.44
CA ILE A 361 -5.16 -129.20 5.72
C ILE A 361 -5.51 -130.42 6.59
N LYS A 362 -6.33 -130.25 7.63
CA LYS A 362 -6.74 -131.35 8.52
C LYS A 362 -7.54 -132.43 7.79
N VAL A 363 -8.52 -132.02 6.98
CA VAL A 363 -9.32 -132.96 6.17
C VAL A 363 -8.43 -133.70 5.14
N GLY A 364 -7.44 -133.02 4.56
CA GLY A 364 -6.47 -133.64 3.65
C GLY A 364 -5.59 -134.69 4.34
N ALA A 365 -5.10 -134.38 5.53
CA ALA A 365 -4.30 -135.31 6.33
C ALA A 365 -5.11 -136.55 6.78
N GLU A 366 -6.39 -136.39 7.13
CA GLU A 366 -7.25 -137.50 7.59
C GLU A 366 -7.74 -138.40 6.43
N THR A 367 -7.95 -137.83 5.24
CA THR A 367 -8.57 -138.55 4.10
C THR A 367 -7.55 -139.35 3.28
N VAL A 368 -6.29 -138.91 3.19
CA VAL A 368 -5.27 -139.54 2.31
C VAL A 368 -3.91 -139.73 3.00
N SER A 369 -3.89 -140.03 4.29
CA SER A 369 -2.64 -140.29 5.01
C SER A 369 -1.91 -141.52 4.44
N HIS A 370 -0.63 -141.35 4.07
CA HIS A 370 0.29 -142.42 3.71
C HIS A 370 1.63 -142.20 4.43
N PRO A 371 2.28 -143.25 5.01
CA PRO A 371 3.47 -143.09 5.85
C PRO A 371 4.64 -142.36 5.18
N ASN A 372 4.72 -142.43 3.85
CA ASN A 372 5.82 -141.87 3.05
C ASN A 372 5.49 -140.52 2.39
N LEU A 373 4.29 -139.97 2.58
CA LEU A 373 3.88 -138.68 2.02
C LEU A 373 3.62 -137.68 3.16
N THR A 374 4.59 -136.79 3.40
CA THR A 374 4.53 -135.79 4.48
C THR A 374 3.99 -134.43 4.02
N LYS A 375 3.63 -134.30 2.74
CA LYS A 375 3.16 -133.06 2.11
C LYS A 375 1.71 -133.15 1.61
N THR A 376 0.96 -134.17 2.08
CA THR A 376 -0.46 -134.31 1.75
C THR A 376 -1.25 -133.12 2.31
N GLY A 377 -2.01 -132.44 1.45
CA GLY A 377 -2.81 -131.26 1.80
C GLY A 377 -2.07 -129.92 1.72
N THR A 378 -0.88 -129.84 1.12
CA THR A 378 -0.26 -128.56 0.71
C THR A 378 -0.72 -128.15 -0.68
N ASP A 379 -0.48 -126.90 -1.06
CA ASP A 379 -0.84 -126.37 -2.39
C ASP A 379 -0.26 -127.21 -3.54
N GLU A 380 0.98 -127.71 -3.40
CA GLU A 380 1.60 -128.57 -4.42
C GLU A 380 0.92 -129.93 -4.54
N TRP A 381 0.46 -130.49 -3.42
CA TRP A 381 -0.32 -131.72 -3.41
C TRP A 381 -1.70 -131.51 -4.02
N ASP A 382 -2.34 -130.40 -3.67
CA ASP A 382 -3.65 -130.02 -4.14
C ASP A 382 -3.65 -129.81 -5.66
N ALA A 383 -2.64 -129.13 -6.19
CA ALA A 383 -2.42 -128.97 -7.63
C ALA A 383 -2.14 -130.32 -8.33
N PHE A 384 -1.36 -131.20 -7.70
CA PHE A 384 -1.09 -132.55 -8.22
C PHE A 384 -2.37 -133.40 -8.30
N VAL A 385 -3.17 -133.43 -7.24
CA VAL A 385 -4.42 -134.21 -7.19
C VAL A 385 -5.42 -133.67 -8.21
N GLU A 386 -5.57 -132.34 -8.30
CA GLU A 386 -6.44 -131.68 -9.27
C GLU A 386 -6.01 -131.98 -10.71
N ALA A 387 -4.73 -131.79 -11.04
CA ALA A 387 -4.20 -132.13 -12.36
C ALA A 387 -4.38 -133.62 -12.68
N SER A 388 -4.20 -134.51 -11.70
CA SER A 388 -4.41 -135.95 -11.89
C SER A 388 -5.87 -136.30 -12.17
N ARG A 389 -6.84 -135.62 -11.54
CA ARG A 389 -8.28 -135.80 -11.79
C ARG A 389 -8.66 -135.33 -13.17
N THR A 390 -8.23 -134.13 -13.54
CA THR A 390 -8.48 -133.56 -14.86
C THR A 390 -7.91 -134.45 -15.97
N LEU A 391 -6.67 -134.92 -15.81
CA LEU A 391 -6.05 -135.81 -16.80
C LEU A 391 -6.74 -137.17 -16.86
N GLY A 392 -7.01 -137.80 -15.71
CA GLY A 392 -7.65 -139.12 -15.68
C GLY A 392 -9.06 -139.12 -16.29
N GLN A 393 -9.85 -138.07 -16.04
CA GLN A 393 -11.16 -137.90 -16.67
C GLN A 393 -11.07 -137.63 -18.18
N ALA A 394 -10.02 -136.96 -18.65
CA ALA A 394 -9.80 -136.73 -20.07
C ALA A 394 -9.43 -138.02 -20.84
N GLU A 395 -8.75 -138.96 -20.19
CA GLU A 395 -8.39 -140.27 -20.77
C GLU A 395 -9.58 -141.24 -20.78
N SER A 396 -10.41 -141.24 -19.73
CA SER A 396 -11.64 -142.03 -19.66
C SER A 396 -12.59 -141.53 -18.56
N ASP A 397 -13.87 -141.40 -18.88
CA ASP A 397 -14.91 -140.98 -17.93
C ASP A 397 -15.08 -141.95 -16.74
N THR A 398 -14.66 -143.21 -16.89
CA THR A 398 -14.77 -144.24 -15.86
C THR A 398 -13.49 -144.44 -15.04
N TYR A 399 -12.42 -143.70 -15.35
CA TYR A 399 -11.16 -143.80 -14.64
C TYR A 399 -11.27 -143.22 -13.22
N PRO A 400 -10.65 -143.82 -12.20
CA PRO A 400 -9.88 -145.06 -12.23
C PRO A 400 -10.76 -146.31 -11.97
N ALA A 401 -10.70 -147.30 -12.84
CA ALA A 401 -11.21 -148.66 -12.61
C ALA A 401 -10.07 -149.66 -12.43
N GLU A 402 -10.37 -150.83 -11.85
CA GLU A 402 -9.39 -151.92 -11.79
C GLU A 402 -9.01 -152.37 -13.21
N GLY A 403 -7.72 -152.59 -13.45
CA GLY A 403 -7.16 -152.91 -14.76
C GLY A 403 -6.77 -151.70 -15.61
N ASP A 404 -7.24 -150.50 -15.29
CA ASP A 404 -6.84 -149.28 -16.01
C ASP A 404 -5.35 -148.97 -15.82
N PRO A 405 -4.67 -148.36 -16.80
CA PRO A 405 -3.26 -147.99 -16.65
C PRO A 405 -3.07 -146.82 -15.67
N CYS A 406 -2.14 -146.92 -14.72
CA CYS A 406 -1.76 -145.81 -13.84
C CYS A 406 -1.21 -144.62 -14.66
N LEU A 407 -1.70 -143.39 -14.41
CA LEU A 407 -1.29 -142.16 -15.11
C LEU A 407 0.21 -141.81 -15.01
N LEU A 408 0.94 -142.40 -14.06
CA LEU A 408 2.36 -142.13 -13.86
C LEU A 408 3.26 -143.27 -14.36
N CYS A 409 2.91 -144.52 -14.07
CA CYS A 409 3.79 -145.67 -14.34
C CYS A 409 3.23 -146.67 -15.35
N HIS A 410 2.02 -146.44 -15.87
CA HIS A 410 1.31 -147.28 -16.85
C HIS A 410 1.09 -148.76 -16.46
N ARG A 411 1.35 -149.14 -15.21
CA ARG A 411 0.97 -150.46 -14.70
C ARG A 411 -0.54 -150.53 -14.52
N PRO A 412 -1.18 -151.68 -14.80
CA PRO A 412 -2.61 -151.86 -14.54
C PRO A 412 -2.87 -151.70 -13.04
N LEU A 413 -3.89 -150.90 -12.70
CA LEU A 413 -4.29 -150.64 -11.32
C LEU A 413 -4.93 -151.88 -10.72
N ASP A 414 -4.49 -152.24 -9.52
CA ASP A 414 -5.23 -153.16 -8.67
C ASP A 414 -6.37 -152.41 -7.94
N GLU A 415 -7.33 -153.15 -7.40
CA GLU A 415 -8.48 -152.59 -6.66
C GLU A 415 -8.06 -151.58 -5.56
N PRO A 416 -7.02 -151.86 -4.72
CA PRO A 416 -6.55 -150.89 -3.73
C PRO A 416 -6.04 -149.58 -4.34
N SER A 417 -5.29 -149.64 -5.45
CA SER A 417 -4.75 -148.43 -6.10
C SER A 417 -5.85 -147.58 -6.74
N ALA A 418 -6.82 -148.20 -7.42
CA ALA A 418 -7.97 -147.48 -7.99
C ALA A 418 -8.80 -146.80 -6.89
N THR A 419 -8.96 -147.46 -5.74
CA THR A 419 -9.68 -146.92 -4.57
C THR A 419 -8.93 -145.75 -3.93
N LEU A 420 -7.61 -145.84 -3.82
CA LEU A 420 -6.77 -144.77 -3.30
C LEU A 420 -6.86 -143.52 -4.17
N ILE A 421 -6.80 -143.66 -5.50
CA ILE A 421 -6.92 -142.54 -6.44
C ILE A 421 -8.32 -141.90 -6.34
N LYS A 422 -9.40 -142.69 -6.26
CA LYS A 422 -10.76 -142.16 -6.03
C LYS A 422 -10.86 -141.37 -4.74
N ARG A 423 -10.26 -141.87 -3.66
CA ARG A 423 -10.23 -141.19 -2.36
C ARG A 423 -9.41 -139.89 -2.42
N MET A 424 -8.29 -139.88 -3.15
CA MET A 424 -7.51 -138.68 -3.43
C MET A 424 -8.34 -137.64 -4.18
N TRP A 425 -9.06 -138.05 -5.22
CA TRP A 425 -9.92 -137.13 -5.96
C TRP A 425 -11.11 -136.61 -5.14
N GLY A 426 -11.70 -137.46 -4.29
CA GLY A 426 -12.80 -137.07 -3.40
C GLY A 426 -12.42 -136.00 -2.37
N TYR A 427 -11.12 -135.87 -2.03
CA TYR A 427 -10.63 -134.77 -1.19
C TYR A 427 -10.81 -133.39 -1.84
N LEU A 428 -10.80 -133.29 -3.18
CA LEU A 428 -11.06 -132.03 -3.90
C LEU A 428 -12.49 -131.50 -3.68
N ASP A 429 -13.44 -132.39 -3.39
CA ASP A 429 -14.85 -132.03 -3.25
C ASP A 429 -15.23 -131.66 -1.80
N ALA A 430 -14.27 -131.69 -0.87
CA ALA A 430 -14.49 -131.41 0.55
C ALA A 430 -14.88 -129.94 0.81
N ASP A 431 -15.95 -129.74 1.59
CA ASP A 431 -16.47 -128.41 1.95
C ASP A 431 -15.43 -127.51 2.64
N ALA A 432 -14.48 -128.11 3.38
CA ALA A 432 -13.40 -127.39 4.04
C ALA A 432 -12.45 -126.67 3.05
N ARG A 433 -12.19 -127.26 1.86
CA ARG A 433 -11.35 -126.62 0.83
C ARG A 433 -12.09 -125.51 0.09
N LYS A 434 -13.38 -125.72 -0.23
CA LYS A 434 -14.24 -124.66 -0.81
C LYS A 434 -14.34 -123.44 0.10
N ALA A 435 -14.37 -123.65 1.42
CA ALA A 435 -14.33 -122.57 2.40
C ALA A 435 -13.01 -121.79 2.37
N ALA A 436 -11.86 -122.47 2.17
CA ALA A 436 -10.55 -121.81 2.08
C ALA A 436 -10.43 -120.92 0.84
N VAL A 437 -10.80 -121.44 -0.35
CA VAL A 437 -10.81 -120.67 -1.61
C VAL A 437 -11.76 -119.46 -1.53
N SER A 438 -12.96 -119.63 -0.95
CA SER A 438 -13.89 -118.52 -0.77
C SER A 438 -13.35 -117.45 0.20
N ALA A 439 -12.57 -117.84 1.21
CA ALA A 439 -11.92 -116.88 2.10
C ALA A 439 -10.83 -116.08 1.39
N ASP A 440 -10.05 -116.70 0.51
CA ASP A 440 -9.05 -116.02 -0.33
C ASP A 440 -9.69 -115.02 -1.31
N GLU A 441 -10.77 -115.41 -1.99
CA GLU A 441 -11.51 -114.52 -2.89
C GLU A 441 -12.04 -113.27 -2.17
N LYS A 442 -12.55 -113.44 -0.94
CA LYS A 442 -13.04 -112.33 -0.11
C LYS A 442 -11.92 -111.38 0.28
N ILE A 443 -10.74 -111.89 0.66
CA ILE A 443 -9.57 -111.05 0.98
C ILE A 443 -9.11 -110.28 -0.26
N ASN A 444 -9.00 -110.94 -1.42
CA ASN A 444 -8.58 -110.31 -2.67
C ASN A 444 -9.56 -109.24 -3.16
N ALA A 445 -10.88 -109.49 -3.04
CA ALA A 445 -11.89 -108.50 -3.36
C ALA A 445 -11.74 -107.25 -2.47
N TYR A 446 -11.54 -107.45 -1.17
CA TYR A 446 -11.38 -106.33 -0.23
C TYR A 446 -10.06 -105.56 -0.45
N LEU A 447 -8.97 -106.25 -0.79
CA LEU A 447 -7.71 -105.63 -1.20
C LEU A 447 -7.89 -104.71 -2.41
N ASN A 448 -8.67 -105.14 -3.41
CA ASN A 448 -8.94 -104.34 -4.60
C ASN A 448 -9.80 -103.10 -4.27
N GLU A 449 -10.80 -103.24 -3.39
CA GLU A 449 -11.59 -102.10 -2.89
C GLU A 449 -10.69 -101.05 -2.22
N LEU A 450 -9.77 -101.48 -1.35
CA LEU A 450 -8.86 -100.59 -0.63
C LEU A 450 -7.86 -99.90 -1.58
N ARG A 451 -7.29 -100.63 -2.54
CA ARG A 451 -6.34 -100.09 -3.54
C ARG A 451 -7.02 -99.07 -4.48
N ALA A 452 -8.32 -99.22 -4.74
CA ALA A 452 -9.09 -98.31 -5.60
C ALA A 452 -9.46 -96.97 -4.93
N LEU A 453 -9.29 -96.83 -3.61
CA LEU A 453 -9.60 -95.59 -2.89
C LEU A 453 -8.72 -94.43 -3.36
N LYS A 454 -9.37 -93.30 -3.69
CA LYS A 454 -8.70 -92.04 -4.04
C LYS A 454 -8.44 -91.23 -2.77
N LEU A 455 -7.19 -91.24 -2.31
CA LEU A 455 -6.83 -90.69 -1.00
C LEU A 455 -6.38 -89.22 -1.02
N THR A 456 -6.17 -88.66 -2.21
CA THR A 456 -5.77 -87.26 -2.37
C THR A 456 -6.99 -86.35 -2.25
N LEU A 457 -7.11 -85.64 -1.11
CA LEU A 457 -8.22 -84.71 -0.86
C LEU A 457 -8.12 -83.46 -1.75
N LEU A 458 -6.93 -82.89 -1.91
CA LEU A 458 -6.65 -81.68 -2.70
C LEU A 458 -5.59 -81.93 -3.80
N PRO A 459 -6.01 -82.33 -5.01
CA PRO A 459 -5.09 -82.46 -6.15
C PRO A 459 -4.37 -81.16 -6.49
N ALA A 460 -3.11 -81.26 -6.95
CA ALA A 460 -2.23 -80.13 -7.25
C ALA A 460 -2.79 -79.18 -8.33
N ASP A 461 -3.57 -79.73 -9.26
CA ASP A 461 -4.23 -79.06 -10.38
C ASP A 461 -5.66 -78.58 -10.07
N SER A 462 -6.14 -78.79 -8.84
CA SER A 462 -7.50 -78.43 -8.48
C SER A 462 -7.67 -76.91 -8.29
N ARG A 463 -8.77 -76.38 -8.85
CA ARG A 463 -9.21 -75.00 -8.61
C ARG A 463 -9.35 -74.70 -7.10
N ALA A 464 -9.89 -75.65 -6.34
CA ALA A 464 -10.04 -75.53 -4.89
C ALA A 464 -8.69 -75.29 -4.20
N ARG A 465 -7.60 -75.98 -4.61
CA ARG A 465 -6.26 -75.76 -4.05
C ARG A 465 -5.73 -74.36 -4.35
N SER A 466 -5.82 -73.92 -5.60
CA SER A 466 -5.34 -72.58 -6.02
C SER A 466 -6.08 -71.47 -5.27
N GLU A 467 -7.39 -71.58 -5.12
CA GLU A 467 -8.20 -70.56 -4.45
C GLU A 467 -8.02 -70.61 -2.92
N LEU A 468 -7.97 -71.81 -2.34
CA LEU A 468 -7.79 -71.97 -0.89
C LEU A 468 -6.37 -71.54 -0.45
N ALA A 469 -5.33 -71.79 -1.26
CA ALA A 469 -3.96 -71.36 -0.96
C ALA A 469 -3.81 -69.82 -0.90
N LYS A 470 -4.64 -69.07 -1.63
CA LYS A 470 -4.69 -67.60 -1.56
C LYS A 470 -5.35 -67.09 -0.28
N ILE A 471 -6.21 -67.91 0.34
CA ILE A 471 -7.02 -67.54 1.50
C ILE A 471 -6.37 -68.04 2.80
N ASN A 472 -6.04 -69.33 2.86
CA ASN A 472 -5.39 -69.99 3.99
C ASN A 472 -4.47 -71.12 3.50
N PRO A 473 -3.16 -70.85 3.31
CA PRO A 473 -2.19 -71.85 2.86
C PRO A 473 -1.93 -72.95 3.91
N ASP A 474 -2.07 -72.64 5.19
CA ASP A 474 -1.87 -73.61 6.28
C ASP A 474 -2.94 -74.71 6.23
N LEU A 475 -4.18 -74.34 5.89
CA LEU A 475 -5.27 -75.30 5.71
C LEU A 475 -5.02 -76.25 4.53
N VAL A 476 -4.36 -75.78 3.45
CA VAL A 476 -3.93 -76.65 2.34
C VAL A 476 -2.90 -77.67 2.83
N ALA A 477 -1.93 -77.23 3.64
CA ALA A 477 -0.94 -78.13 4.24
C ALA A 477 -1.59 -79.15 5.18
N THR A 478 -2.61 -78.75 5.94
CA THR A 478 -3.39 -79.67 6.80
C THR A 478 -4.08 -80.76 5.99
N PHE A 479 -4.76 -80.43 4.89
CA PHE A 479 -5.41 -81.43 4.02
C PHE A 479 -4.41 -82.33 3.26
N ASP A 480 -3.23 -81.81 2.91
CA ASP A 480 -2.13 -82.63 2.37
C ASP A 480 -1.62 -83.62 3.41
N GLY A 481 -1.48 -83.18 4.66
CA GLY A 481 -1.14 -84.03 5.81
C GLY A 481 -2.18 -85.14 6.04
N VAL A 482 -3.47 -84.82 5.97
CA VAL A 482 -4.55 -85.83 6.06
C VAL A 482 -4.48 -86.85 4.93
N SER A 483 -4.25 -86.39 3.69
CA SER A 483 -4.10 -87.28 2.53
C SER A 483 -2.92 -88.26 2.71
N ALA A 484 -1.81 -87.78 3.29
CA ALA A 484 -0.65 -88.62 3.61
C ALA A 484 -0.97 -89.65 4.71
N THR A 485 -1.71 -89.26 5.75
CA THR A 485 -2.18 -90.16 6.82
C THR A 485 -3.07 -91.28 6.27
N PHE A 486 -4.01 -90.96 5.35
CA PHE A 486 -4.82 -91.97 4.68
C PHE A 486 -3.99 -92.92 3.82
N ALA A 487 -3.02 -92.40 3.06
CA ALA A 487 -2.12 -93.22 2.26
C ALA A 487 -1.32 -94.20 3.13
N ALA A 488 -0.70 -93.71 4.20
CA ALA A 488 0.03 -94.54 5.15
C ALA A 488 -0.86 -95.64 5.76
N ARG A 489 -2.09 -95.30 6.18
CA ARG A 489 -3.04 -96.27 6.75
C ARG A 489 -3.42 -97.35 5.76
N ARG A 490 -3.70 -96.99 4.50
CA ARG A 490 -4.03 -97.97 3.44
C ARG A 490 -2.87 -98.92 3.22
N GLU A 491 -1.64 -98.44 3.10
CA GLU A 491 -0.47 -99.30 2.84
C GLU A 491 -0.25 -100.32 3.97
N VAL A 492 -0.43 -99.92 5.24
CA VAL A 492 -0.33 -100.85 6.37
C VAL A 492 -1.45 -101.91 6.32
N LEU A 493 -2.68 -101.50 6.01
CA LEU A 493 -3.84 -102.41 5.99
C LEU A 493 -3.79 -103.39 4.81
N VAL A 494 -3.38 -102.90 3.63
CA VAL A 494 -3.12 -103.73 2.43
C VAL A 494 -1.96 -104.69 2.68
N GLY A 495 -0.83 -104.20 3.21
CA GLY A 495 0.34 -105.04 3.49
C GLY A 495 0.06 -106.15 4.51
N ALA A 496 -0.73 -105.87 5.55
CA ALA A 496 -1.13 -106.87 6.53
C ALA A 496 -2.06 -107.95 5.94
N LEU A 497 -2.96 -107.57 5.02
CA LEU A 497 -3.84 -108.49 4.31
C LEU A 497 -3.07 -109.35 3.29
N ASP A 498 -2.19 -108.75 2.47
CA ASP A 498 -1.34 -109.47 1.50
C ASP A 498 -0.41 -110.48 2.19
N ALA A 499 0.13 -110.13 3.36
CA ALA A 499 1.04 -111.00 4.12
C ALA A 499 0.33 -112.02 5.04
N GLY A 500 -1.00 -111.95 5.17
CA GLY A 500 -1.76 -112.81 6.09
C GLY A 500 -1.49 -112.56 7.59
N GLN A 501 -1.02 -111.37 7.96
CA GLN A 501 -0.50 -111.03 9.29
C GLN A 501 -1.50 -110.19 10.10
N ALA A 502 -2.40 -110.86 10.82
CA ALA A 502 -3.43 -110.20 11.63
C ALA A 502 -2.87 -109.29 12.75
N ASP A 503 -1.66 -109.58 13.23
CA ASP A 503 -0.98 -108.80 14.27
C ASP A 503 -0.41 -107.47 13.75
N HIS A 504 -0.26 -107.34 12.44
CA HIS A 504 0.23 -106.12 11.78
C HIS A 504 -0.91 -105.19 11.35
N LEU A 505 -2.16 -105.57 11.59
CA LEU A 505 -3.30 -104.71 11.34
C LEU A 505 -3.28 -103.53 12.31
N PRO A 506 -3.50 -102.30 11.81
CA PRO A 506 -3.37 -101.12 12.63
C PRO A 506 -4.52 -101.05 13.64
N ALA A 507 -4.23 -100.56 14.85
CA ALA A 507 -5.20 -100.48 15.95
C ALA A 507 -5.69 -99.04 16.14
N GLY A 508 -6.98 -98.87 16.46
CA GLY A 508 -7.58 -97.57 16.77
C GLY A 508 -7.95 -96.76 15.52
N ASN A 509 -8.79 -95.74 15.74
CA ASN A 509 -9.23 -94.83 14.68
C ASN A 509 -8.10 -93.91 14.19
N LEU A 510 -8.26 -93.41 12.96
CA LEU A 510 -7.40 -92.38 12.39
C LEU A 510 -7.50 -91.10 13.22
N THR A 511 -6.35 -90.52 13.56
CA THR A 511 -6.31 -89.20 14.21
C THR A 511 -6.35 -88.14 13.12
N LEU A 512 -7.43 -87.36 13.08
CA LEU A 512 -7.66 -86.30 12.11
C LEU A 512 -7.58 -84.91 12.77
N PRO A 513 -7.10 -83.88 12.06
CA PRO A 513 -6.95 -82.52 12.56
C PRO A 513 -8.28 -81.74 12.58
N ASP A 514 -9.35 -82.32 13.15
CA ASP A 514 -10.70 -81.76 13.09
C ASP A 514 -10.79 -80.37 13.74
N ALA A 515 -10.08 -80.17 14.86
CA ALA A 515 -10.04 -78.90 15.57
C ALA A 515 -9.32 -77.80 14.77
N GLU A 516 -8.24 -78.14 14.05
CA GLU A 516 -7.46 -77.21 13.24
C GLU A 516 -8.25 -76.78 12.00
N ILE A 517 -8.98 -77.71 11.37
CA ILE A 517 -9.90 -77.42 10.27
C ILE A 517 -11.07 -76.55 10.77
N ALA A 518 -11.66 -76.86 11.93
CA ALA A 518 -12.76 -76.08 12.50
C ALA A 518 -12.36 -74.64 12.86
N ASN A 519 -11.17 -74.45 13.43
CA ASN A 519 -10.63 -73.12 13.73
C ASN A 519 -10.42 -72.30 12.45
N SER A 520 -9.88 -72.93 11.40
CA SER A 520 -9.67 -72.28 10.10
C SER A 520 -11.01 -71.87 9.44
N VAL A 521 -12.06 -72.69 9.58
CA VAL A 521 -13.41 -72.34 9.11
C VAL A 521 -14.01 -71.18 9.89
N ALA A 522 -13.81 -71.14 11.22
CA ALA A 522 -14.27 -70.04 12.07
C ALA A 522 -13.57 -68.72 11.71
N GLU A 523 -12.28 -68.75 11.41
CA GLU A 523 -11.50 -67.59 10.97
C GLU A 523 -12.01 -67.05 9.63
N ILE A 524 -12.22 -67.92 8.64
CA ILE A 524 -12.80 -67.56 7.33
C ILE A 524 -14.20 -66.95 7.52
N HIS A 525 -14.99 -67.44 8.47
CA HIS A 525 -16.30 -66.87 8.79
C HIS A 525 -16.21 -65.49 9.45
N ALA A 526 -15.27 -65.29 10.38
CA ALA A 526 -15.04 -63.99 11.02
C ALA A 526 -14.62 -62.93 9.98
N GLN A 527 -13.75 -63.29 9.03
CA GLN A 527 -13.33 -62.41 7.93
C GLN A 527 -14.52 -62.01 7.03
N GLU A 528 -15.40 -62.95 6.68
CA GLU A 528 -16.61 -62.66 5.89
C GLU A 528 -17.56 -61.70 6.62
N THR A 529 -17.71 -61.88 7.94
CA THR A 529 -18.61 -61.08 8.77
C THR A 529 -18.09 -59.64 8.90
N ALA A 530 -16.79 -59.48 9.15
CA ALA A 530 -16.14 -58.17 9.22
C ALA A 530 -16.22 -57.38 7.90
N LEU A 531 -16.20 -58.07 6.76
CA LEU A 531 -16.34 -57.46 5.42
C LEU A 531 -17.79 -57.06 5.08
N LYS A 532 -18.81 -57.71 5.67
CA LYS A 532 -20.23 -57.38 5.44
C LYS A 532 -20.74 -56.19 6.27
N ASP A 533 -20.11 -55.88 7.40
CA ASP A 533 -20.56 -54.84 8.34
C ASP A 533 -20.13 -53.39 7.97
N GLY A 534 -19.75 -53.10 6.71
CA GLY A 534 -19.51 -51.72 6.24
C GLY A 534 -18.20 -51.05 6.71
N LYS A 535 -17.38 -51.72 7.53
CA LYS A 535 -16.10 -51.18 8.03
C LYS A 535 -15.07 -50.88 6.93
N PHE A 536 -15.19 -51.52 5.76
CA PHE A 536 -14.29 -51.29 4.63
C PHE A 536 -14.49 -49.90 4.02
N ASP A 537 -15.74 -49.50 3.78
CA ASP A 537 -16.06 -48.20 3.19
C ASP A 537 -15.73 -47.05 4.15
N GLU A 538 -15.99 -47.24 5.45
CA GLU A 538 -15.62 -46.27 6.49
C GLU A 538 -14.10 -46.12 6.64
N MET A 539 -13.34 -47.23 6.62
CA MET A 539 -11.88 -47.21 6.71
C MET A 539 -11.24 -46.61 5.44
N LEU A 540 -11.77 -46.93 4.25
CA LEU A 540 -11.33 -46.35 2.99
C LEU A 540 -11.65 -44.84 2.93
N ALA A 541 -12.83 -44.42 3.38
CA ALA A 541 -13.20 -43.02 3.45
C ALA A 541 -12.29 -42.25 4.42
N ASN A 542 -11.99 -42.82 5.59
CA ASN A 542 -11.07 -42.21 6.56
C ASN A 542 -9.64 -42.10 6.00
N LEU A 543 -9.09 -43.17 5.43
CA LEU A 543 -7.76 -43.17 4.81
C LEU A 543 -7.67 -42.17 3.64
N LYS A 544 -8.70 -42.11 2.78
CA LYS A 544 -8.77 -41.10 1.71
C LYS A 544 -8.83 -39.68 2.25
N SER A 545 -9.61 -39.44 3.31
CA SER A 545 -9.68 -38.11 3.93
C SER A 545 -8.33 -37.69 4.55
N GLU A 546 -7.61 -38.63 5.17
CA GLU A 546 -6.30 -38.42 5.76
C GLU A 546 -5.25 -38.16 4.66
N HIS A 547 -5.26 -38.97 3.59
CA HIS A 547 -4.40 -38.79 2.42
C HIS A 547 -4.60 -37.41 1.77
N ILE A 548 -5.85 -37.03 1.50
CA ILE A 548 -6.20 -35.71 0.96
C ILE A 548 -5.70 -34.61 1.89
N THR A 549 -5.96 -34.72 3.19
CA THR A 549 -5.54 -33.71 4.18
C THR A 549 -4.02 -33.56 4.23
N LEU A 550 -3.25 -34.66 4.30
CA LEU A 550 -1.78 -34.61 4.33
C LEU A 550 -1.21 -34.03 3.04
N ARG A 551 -1.77 -34.39 1.88
CA ARG A 551 -1.38 -33.81 0.59
C ARG A 551 -1.71 -32.32 0.50
N GLN A 552 -2.86 -31.91 1.04
CA GLN A 552 -3.23 -30.51 1.13
C GLN A 552 -2.27 -29.72 2.04
N ARG A 553 -1.85 -30.29 3.18
CA ARG A 553 -0.82 -29.70 4.07
C ARG A 553 0.52 -29.52 3.35
N GLN A 554 0.95 -30.50 2.56
CA GLN A 554 2.20 -30.43 1.79
C GLN A 554 2.19 -29.28 0.77
N VAL A 555 1.08 -29.11 0.04
CA VAL A 555 0.94 -28.03 -0.96
C VAL A 555 0.75 -26.67 -0.28
N LEU A 556 0.00 -26.61 0.83
CA LEU A 556 -0.12 -25.40 1.64
C LEU A 556 1.25 -24.98 2.20
N GLY A 557 2.06 -25.91 2.70
CA GLY A 557 3.43 -25.67 3.15
C GLY A 557 4.29 -24.95 2.11
N LYS A 558 4.14 -25.31 0.83
CA LYS A 558 4.88 -24.68 -0.28
C LYS A 558 4.36 -23.28 -0.64
N ASN A 559 3.09 -22.98 -0.38
CA ASN A 559 2.43 -21.74 -0.79
C ASN A 559 1.99 -20.86 0.40
N ILE A 560 2.45 -21.15 1.62
CA ILE A 560 1.94 -20.50 2.84
C ILE A 560 2.22 -19.00 2.86
N GLU A 561 3.39 -18.58 2.38
CA GLU A 561 3.74 -17.14 2.34
C GLU A 561 2.89 -16.39 1.31
N ASP A 562 2.56 -17.01 0.17
CA ASP A 562 1.63 -16.44 -0.81
C ASP A 562 0.22 -16.28 -0.24
N VAL A 563 -0.26 -17.28 0.53
CA VAL A 563 -1.56 -17.24 1.20
C VAL A 563 -1.57 -16.19 2.31
N ALA A 564 -0.51 -16.12 3.11
CA ALA A 564 -0.36 -15.12 4.17
C ALA A 564 -0.38 -13.69 3.59
N ALA A 565 0.40 -13.43 2.54
CA ALA A 565 0.43 -12.15 1.85
C ALA A 565 -0.94 -11.76 1.26
N PHE A 566 -1.73 -12.73 0.80
CA PHE A 566 -3.09 -12.47 0.32
C PHE A 566 -4.05 -12.07 1.45
N VAL A 567 -4.01 -12.78 2.58
CA VAL A 567 -4.83 -12.43 3.77
C VAL A 567 -4.43 -11.07 4.33
N GLU A 568 -3.12 -10.77 4.40
CA GLU A 568 -2.61 -9.45 4.78
C GLU A 568 -3.08 -8.37 3.81
N GLY A 569 -3.08 -8.65 2.50
CA GLY A 569 -3.63 -7.75 1.48
C GLY A 569 -5.12 -7.49 1.67
N LEU A 570 -5.93 -8.49 2.00
CA LEU A 570 -7.35 -8.33 2.31
C LEU A 570 -7.58 -7.51 3.58
N ALA A 571 -6.78 -7.74 4.62
CA ALA A 571 -6.82 -6.97 5.86
C ALA A 571 -6.47 -5.50 5.60
N TRP A 572 -5.43 -5.25 4.80
CA TRP A 572 -5.04 -3.92 4.37
C TRP A 572 -6.16 -3.23 3.58
N ILE A 573 -6.82 -3.91 2.63
CA ILE A 573 -7.94 -3.36 1.86
C ILE A 573 -9.12 -2.99 2.77
N GLU A 574 -9.46 -3.83 3.74
CA GLU A 574 -10.53 -3.53 4.71
C GLU A 574 -10.18 -2.31 5.56
N MET A 575 -8.93 -2.21 6.03
CA MET A 575 -8.44 -1.04 6.78
C MET A 575 -8.46 0.22 5.92
N ALA A 576 -7.94 0.15 4.69
CA ALA A 576 -7.91 1.25 3.74
C ALA A 576 -9.32 1.75 3.39
N GLY A 577 -10.26 0.83 3.16
CA GLY A 577 -11.66 1.17 2.91
C GLY A 577 -12.33 1.90 4.09
N LYS A 578 -12.00 1.54 5.34
CA LYS A 578 -12.49 2.24 6.55
C LYS A 578 -11.79 3.58 6.79
N ALA A 579 -10.52 3.68 6.43
CA ALA A 579 -9.70 4.88 6.57
C ALA A 579 -10.01 5.96 5.50
N LYS A 580 -10.84 5.64 4.50
CA LYS A 580 -11.16 6.54 3.40
C LYS A 580 -11.62 7.92 3.92
N PRO A 581 -10.88 9.00 3.60
CA PRO A 581 -11.19 10.33 4.12
C PRO A 581 -12.60 10.79 3.75
N ASN A 582 -13.30 11.40 4.70
CA ASN A 582 -14.58 12.06 4.44
C ASN A 582 -14.36 13.57 4.35
N PRO A 583 -14.59 14.23 3.19
CA PRO A 583 -14.33 15.67 3.03
C PRO A 583 -15.29 16.58 3.83
N ARG A 584 -16.28 16.04 4.54
CA ARG A 584 -17.26 16.85 5.29
C ARG A 584 -16.64 17.81 6.31
N PHE A 585 -15.58 17.42 7.01
CA PHE A 585 -14.93 18.27 8.02
C PHE A 585 -14.43 19.60 7.43
N VAL A 586 -13.98 19.58 6.17
CA VAL A 586 -13.56 20.78 5.43
C VAL A 586 -14.77 21.68 5.17
N THR A 587 -15.83 21.11 4.60
CA THR A 587 -17.04 21.88 4.23
C THR A 587 -17.80 22.41 5.45
N GLU A 588 -17.80 21.69 6.56
CA GLU A 588 -18.44 22.12 7.82
C GLU A 588 -17.66 23.27 8.47
N LYS A 589 -16.32 23.18 8.55
CA LYS A 589 -15.48 24.28 9.07
C LYS A 589 -15.55 25.51 8.17
N GLN A 590 -15.46 25.33 6.84
CA GLN A 590 -15.61 26.43 5.88
C GLN A 590 -16.95 27.14 6.07
N LYS A 591 -18.06 26.40 6.19
CA LYS A 591 -19.39 26.97 6.44
C LYS A 591 -19.45 27.73 7.77
N GLY A 592 -18.93 27.14 8.85
CA GLY A 592 -18.93 27.76 10.18
C GLY A 592 -18.12 29.05 10.23
N LEU A 593 -16.93 29.06 9.62
CA LEU A 593 -16.09 30.25 9.54
C LEU A 593 -16.68 31.33 8.64
N PHE A 594 -17.28 30.94 7.51
CA PHE A 594 -17.94 31.89 6.62
C PHE A 594 -19.08 32.62 7.34
N GLN A 595 -19.92 31.89 8.10
CA GLN A 595 -21.00 32.50 8.87
C GLN A 595 -20.49 33.40 10.02
N THR A 596 -19.36 33.06 10.63
CA THR A 596 -18.86 33.80 11.80
C THR A 596 -18.05 35.03 11.40
N LEU A 597 -17.16 34.88 10.42
CA LEU A 597 -16.19 35.91 10.03
C LEU A 597 -16.70 36.82 8.90
N ILE A 598 -17.49 36.29 7.96
CA ILE A 598 -17.91 37.02 6.76
C ILE A 598 -19.31 37.64 6.90
N GLU A 599 -20.27 36.98 7.56
CA GLU A 599 -21.66 37.47 7.70
C GLU A 599 -21.81 38.67 8.71
N GLY A 600 -20.77 39.49 8.89
CA GLY A 600 -20.73 40.65 9.79
C GLY A 600 -19.69 41.72 9.39
N ALA A 601 -18.63 41.86 10.19
CA ALA A 601 -17.63 42.95 10.09
C ALA A 601 -16.84 42.96 8.76
N TYR A 602 -16.54 41.79 8.17
CA TYR A 602 -15.81 41.71 6.89
C TYR A 602 -16.56 42.39 5.76
N LYS A 603 -17.86 42.12 5.61
CA LYS A 603 -18.69 42.69 4.55
C LYS A 603 -18.74 44.22 4.66
N ALA A 604 -19.00 44.73 5.87
CA ALA A 604 -19.06 46.18 6.10
C ALA A 604 -17.72 46.86 5.79
N ARG A 605 -16.59 46.22 6.16
CA ARG A 605 -15.26 46.78 5.91
C ARG A 605 -14.87 46.70 4.43
N LEU A 606 -15.20 45.62 3.73
CA LEU A 606 -15.00 45.51 2.29
C LEU A 606 -15.84 46.54 1.53
N GLU A 607 -17.09 46.78 1.98
CA GLU A 607 -17.96 47.86 1.50
C GLU A 607 -17.31 49.24 1.62
N GLU A 608 -16.69 49.52 2.77
CA GLU A 608 -15.94 50.75 3.01
C GLU A 608 -14.69 50.88 2.11
N GLU A 609 -13.86 49.83 2.01
CA GLU A 609 -12.64 49.85 1.20
C GLU A 609 -12.95 50.00 -0.30
N CYS A 610 -13.97 49.29 -0.79
CA CYS A 610 -14.41 49.44 -2.17
C CYS A 610 -15.00 50.82 -2.47
N ALA A 611 -15.70 51.44 -1.51
CA ALA A 611 -16.19 52.80 -1.65
C ALA A 611 -15.03 53.81 -1.74
N LYS A 612 -13.98 53.65 -0.91
CA LYS A 612 -12.78 54.52 -0.96
C LYS A 612 -11.99 54.36 -2.26
N LEU A 613 -11.92 53.15 -2.81
CA LEU A 613 -11.28 52.86 -4.10
C LEU A 613 -12.19 53.13 -5.31
N GLU A 614 -13.47 53.44 -5.06
CA GLU A 614 -14.53 53.62 -6.06
C GLU A 614 -14.57 52.47 -7.08
N CYS A 615 -14.53 51.23 -6.57
CA CYS A 615 -14.79 50.03 -7.36
C CYS A 615 -16.19 49.50 -7.06
N ALA A 616 -16.87 48.99 -8.09
CA ALA A 616 -18.19 48.39 -7.92
C ALA A 616 -18.08 47.16 -7.01
N LEU A 617 -19.06 47.00 -6.09
CA LEU A 617 -19.20 45.84 -5.23
C LEU A 617 -20.25 44.90 -5.82
N PRO A 618 -19.85 43.83 -6.50
CA PRO A 618 -20.78 43.02 -7.25
C PRO A 618 -21.16 41.77 -6.47
N ILE A 619 -21.76 41.94 -5.28
CA ILE A 619 -21.88 40.82 -4.35
C ILE A 619 -23.32 40.57 -3.89
N GLU A 620 -23.87 39.42 -4.27
CA GLU A 620 -24.92 38.74 -3.50
C GLU A 620 -24.30 37.61 -2.65
N PHE A 621 -24.36 37.73 -1.32
CA PHE A 621 -23.98 36.65 -0.40
C PHE A 621 -25.10 35.58 -0.38
N LYS A 622 -24.98 34.52 -1.18
CA LYS A 622 -25.95 33.41 -1.17
C LYS A 622 -25.37 32.13 -0.58
N ALA A 623 -25.80 31.83 0.64
CA ALA A 623 -25.63 30.53 1.27
C ALA A 623 -26.66 29.52 0.73
N ARG A 624 -26.32 28.69 -0.27
CA ARG A 624 -27.16 27.52 -0.61
C ARG A 624 -26.33 26.27 -0.78
N GLY A 625 -26.71 25.22 -0.07
CA GLY A 625 -26.04 23.92 -0.07
C GLY A 625 -26.84 22.86 -0.81
N SER A 626 -26.18 22.13 -1.71
CA SER A 626 -26.57 20.79 -2.11
C SER A 626 -25.32 19.98 -2.49
N ALA A 627 -25.21 18.78 -1.92
CA ALA A 627 -24.35 17.68 -2.37
C ALA A 627 -22.91 18.03 -2.78
N GLY A 628 -22.05 18.35 -1.80
CA GLY A 628 -20.59 18.25 -1.96
C GLY A 628 -19.88 19.35 -2.77
N LYS A 629 -20.62 20.21 -3.48
CA LYS A 629 -20.09 21.48 -4.02
C LYS A 629 -20.58 22.62 -3.14
N THR A 630 -19.90 22.87 -2.02
CA THR A 630 -20.16 24.07 -1.20
C THR A 630 -19.35 25.21 -1.76
N LEU A 631 -19.79 25.66 -2.92
CA LEU A 631 -19.12 26.71 -3.63
C LEU A 631 -19.83 28.04 -3.22
N ARG A 632 -19.19 28.87 -2.39
CA ARG A 632 -19.70 30.18 -1.91
C ARG A 632 -18.72 31.31 -2.24
N GLY A 633 -18.59 31.58 -3.53
CA GLY A 633 -17.92 32.76 -4.01
C GLY A 633 -18.95 33.84 -4.33
N LEU A 634 -18.44 35.06 -4.36
CA LEU A 634 -19.19 36.30 -4.41
C LEU A 634 -19.56 36.51 -5.89
N LYS A 635 -20.79 36.13 -6.26
CA LYS A 635 -21.30 36.27 -7.62
C LYS A 635 -21.72 37.70 -7.91
N VAL A 636 -21.28 38.20 -9.07
CA VAL A 636 -21.84 39.38 -9.70
C VAL A 636 -23.34 39.19 -9.90
N GLN A 637 -24.14 40.25 -9.72
CA GLN A 637 -25.57 40.20 -10.03
C GLN A 637 -25.80 39.56 -11.41
N GLY A 638 -26.64 38.52 -11.47
CA GLY A 638 -26.91 37.77 -12.70
C GLY A 638 -26.08 36.49 -12.90
N GLY A 639 -25.08 36.21 -12.05
CA GLY A 639 -24.37 34.93 -12.02
C GLY A 639 -23.23 34.76 -13.04
N HIS A 640 -22.81 35.86 -13.66
CA HIS A 640 -21.65 35.95 -14.56
C HIS A 640 -20.32 36.02 -13.77
N LYS A 641 -19.20 35.67 -14.42
CA LYS A 641 -17.87 35.73 -13.80
C LYS A 641 -17.39 37.19 -13.67
N PRO A 642 -16.68 37.55 -12.59
CA PRO A 642 -16.08 38.88 -12.44
C PRO A 642 -15.16 39.25 -13.61
N GLU A 643 -14.41 38.30 -14.15
CA GLU A 643 -13.46 38.54 -15.25
C GLU A 643 -14.13 38.91 -16.58
N ASP A 644 -15.34 38.40 -16.80
CA ASP A 644 -16.13 38.66 -18.00
C ASP A 644 -16.82 40.04 -17.95
N ILE A 645 -16.83 40.70 -16.79
CA ILE A 645 -17.56 41.95 -16.53
C ILE A 645 -16.63 43.11 -16.18
N PHE A 646 -15.62 42.87 -15.34
CA PHE A 646 -14.72 43.90 -14.84
C PHE A 646 -13.49 44.05 -15.71
N SER A 647 -13.13 45.30 -15.97
CA SER A 647 -11.83 45.64 -16.54
C SER A 647 -10.69 45.18 -15.62
N GLU A 648 -9.49 44.94 -16.17
CA GLU A 648 -8.30 44.56 -15.38
C GLU A 648 -8.05 45.53 -14.20
N GLY A 649 -8.33 46.81 -14.39
CA GLY A 649 -8.16 47.79 -13.32
C GLY A 649 -9.25 47.78 -12.24
N GLU A 650 -10.46 47.34 -12.53
CA GLU A 650 -11.49 47.09 -11.49
C GLU A 650 -11.18 45.83 -10.70
N GLN A 651 -10.72 44.79 -11.38
CA GLN A 651 -10.24 43.56 -10.77
C GLN A 651 -9.11 43.86 -9.76
N ARG A 652 -8.08 44.62 -10.18
CA ARG A 652 -7.00 45.03 -9.28
C ARG A 652 -7.48 45.88 -8.11
N ALA A 653 -8.41 46.81 -8.34
CA ALA A 653 -8.97 47.62 -7.26
C ALA A 653 -9.73 46.77 -6.23
N LEU A 654 -10.49 45.77 -6.68
CA LEU A 654 -11.19 44.84 -5.80
C LEU A 654 -10.21 43.95 -5.01
N ALA A 655 -9.17 43.42 -5.66
CA ALA A 655 -8.13 42.64 -4.98
C ALA A 655 -7.37 43.48 -3.93
N LEU A 656 -7.12 44.75 -4.24
CA LEU A 656 -6.52 45.69 -3.29
C LEU A 656 -7.47 45.97 -2.11
N ALA A 657 -8.77 46.17 -2.36
CA ALA A 657 -9.78 46.38 -1.32
C ALA A 657 -9.87 45.16 -0.38
N ASP A 658 -9.83 43.95 -0.95
CA ASP A 658 -9.82 42.68 -0.23
C ASP A 658 -8.60 42.55 0.68
N PHE A 659 -7.40 42.81 0.12
CA PHE A 659 -6.16 42.79 0.87
C PHE A 659 -6.17 43.81 2.02
N LEU A 660 -6.58 45.05 1.76
CA LEU A 660 -6.69 46.08 2.81
C LEU A 660 -7.73 45.72 3.88
N THR A 661 -8.81 45.03 3.49
CA THR A 661 -9.80 44.50 4.44
C THR A 661 -9.18 43.42 5.34
N GLU A 662 -8.42 42.48 4.76
CA GLU A 662 -7.71 41.43 5.53
C GLU A 662 -6.73 42.04 6.53
N VAL A 663 -5.89 42.96 6.07
CA VAL A 663 -4.87 43.62 6.89
C VAL A 663 -5.53 44.41 8.02
N ASN A 664 -6.61 45.15 7.74
CA ASN A 664 -7.30 45.94 8.76
C ASN A 664 -8.05 45.12 9.80
N LEU A 665 -8.48 43.90 9.45
CA LEU A 665 -9.08 42.97 10.40
C LEU A 665 -8.03 42.20 11.23
N ASN A 666 -6.75 42.27 10.85
CA ASN A 666 -5.67 41.62 11.57
C ASN A 666 -4.89 42.62 12.46
N PRO A 667 -5.13 42.67 13.78
CA PRO A 667 -4.42 43.57 14.69
C PRO A 667 -2.92 43.25 14.81
N ALA A 668 -2.47 42.05 14.39
CA ALA A 668 -1.06 41.68 14.42
C ALA A 668 -0.26 42.20 13.21
N SER A 669 -0.94 42.70 12.16
CA SER A 669 -0.28 43.21 10.96
C SER A 669 0.44 44.52 11.24
N ALA A 670 1.77 44.48 11.15
CA ALA A 670 2.64 45.59 11.54
C ALA A 670 2.97 46.53 10.37
N ALA A 671 3.12 45.98 9.16
CA ALA A 671 3.46 46.74 7.96
C ALA A 671 2.89 46.08 6.71
N ILE A 672 2.77 46.85 5.63
CA ILE A 672 2.32 46.37 4.32
C ILE A 672 3.28 46.79 3.20
N ILE A 673 3.51 45.88 2.26
CA ILE A 673 4.41 46.06 1.13
C ILE A 673 3.63 45.88 -0.17
N PHE A 674 3.79 46.79 -1.13
CA PHE A 674 3.15 46.72 -2.45
C PHE A 674 4.20 46.61 -3.55
N ASP A 675 4.15 45.56 -4.38
CA ASP A 675 4.96 45.43 -5.59
C ASP A 675 4.16 45.82 -6.84
N ASP A 676 4.45 47.01 -7.38
CA ASP A 676 3.85 47.58 -8.58
C ASP A 676 2.29 47.60 -8.56
N PRO A 677 1.66 48.28 -7.58
CA PRO A 677 0.21 48.22 -7.36
C PRO A 677 -0.64 48.85 -8.49
N VAL A 678 -0.04 49.60 -9.42
CA VAL A 678 -0.76 50.40 -10.42
C VAL A 678 -0.36 50.17 -11.88
N THR A 679 0.12 48.98 -12.24
CA THR A 679 0.50 48.71 -13.64
C THR A 679 -0.71 48.79 -14.58
N SER A 680 -0.57 49.51 -15.70
CA SER A 680 -1.60 49.64 -16.75
C SER A 680 -2.94 50.24 -16.30
N LEU A 681 -2.96 51.03 -15.21
CA LEU A 681 -4.15 51.74 -14.73
C LEU A 681 -4.25 53.17 -15.29
N ASP A 682 -5.48 53.69 -15.39
CA ASP A 682 -5.73 55.11 -15.69
C ASP A 682 -5.33 56.03 -14.51
N HIS A 683 -5.22 57.33 -14.81
CA HIS A 683 -4.77 58.33 -13.85
C HIS A 683 -5.74 58.52 -12.65
N MET A 684 -7.05 58.33 -12.85
CA MET A 684 -8.04 58.48 -11.78
C MET A 684 -7.91 57.35 -10.77
N ARG A 685 -7.79 56.10 -11.23
CA ARG A 685 -7.54 54.95 -10.37
C ARG A 685 -6.21 55.07 -9.63
N LYS A 686 -5.14 55.48 -10.32
CA LYS A 686 -3.83 55.75 -9.69
C LYS A 686 -3.94 56.73 -8.53
N LYS A 687 -4.69 57.83 -8.71
CA LYS A 687 -4.90 58.85 -7.68
C LYS A 687 -5.68 58.30 -6.48
N ARG A 688 -6.72 57.47 -6.71
CA ARG A 688 -7.50 56.84 -5.63
C ARG A 688 -6.68 55.85 -4.82
N ILE A 689 -5.93 54.98 -5.51
CA ILE A 689 -5.00 54.03 -4.87
C ILE A 689 -3.95 54.80 -4.06
N ALA A 690 -3.33 55.83 -4.65
CA ALA A 690 -2.34 56.65 -3.96
C ALA A 690 -2.89 57.27 -2.68
N ARG A 691 -4.12 57.84 -2.73
CA ARG A 691 -4.78 58.39 -1.55
C ARG A 691 -4.98 57.35 -0.47
N ARG A 692 -5.51 56.17 -0.82
CA ARG A 692 -5.78 55.12 0.15
C ARG A 692 -4.50 54.60 0.81
N LEU A 693 -3.43 54.42 0.04
CA LEU A 693 -2.13 53.99 0.59
C LEU A 693 -1.52 55.03 1.53
N VAL A 694 -1.69 56.32 1.23
CA VAL A 694 -1.24 57.41 2.11
C VAL A 694 -2.05 57.44 3.41
N GLU A 695 -3.37 57.29 3.34
CA GLU A 695 -4.20 57.16 4.54
C GLU A 695 -3.80 55.95 5.40
N GLU A 696 -3.49 54.82 4.76
CA GLU A 696 -3.04 53.62 5.47
C GLU A 696 -1.66 53.82 6.12
N SER A 697 -0.80 54.64 5.52
CA SER A 697 0.52 54.99 6.08
C SER A 697 0.48 55.82 7.36
N ALA A 698 -0.69 56.37 7.71
CA ALA A 698 -0.91 57.01 9.01
C ALA A 698 -1.20 56.01 10.13
N ILE A 699 -1.64 54.79 9.77
CA ILE A 699 -2.02 53.73 10.73
C ILE A 699 -0.84 52.78 10.95
N ARG A 700 -0.15 52.40 9.87
CA ARG A 700 0.97 51.44 9.89
C ARG A 700 2.00 51.74 8.82
N GLN A 701 3.15 51.08 8.87
CA GLN A 701 4.20 51.26 7.87
C GLN A 701 3.75 50.75 6.49
N VAL A 702 3.98 51.55 5.44
CA VAL A 702 3.64 51.23 4.04
C VAL A 702 4.88 51.36 3.16
N ILE A 703 5.24 50.29 2.44
CA ILE A 703 6.36 50.27 1.51
C ILE A 703 5.82 50.00 0.10
N VAL A 704 6.18 50.85 -0.88
CA VAL A 704 5.67 50.75 -2.26
C VAL A 704 6.81 50.69 -3.24
N PHE A 705 6.93 49.58 -3.97
CA PHE A 705 7.78 49.47 -5.15
C PHE A 705 6.99 49.89 -6.39
N SER A 706 7.52 50.83 -7.18
CA SER A 706 6.85 51.24 -8.41
C SER A 706 7.81 51.62 -9.54
N HIS A 707 7.43 51.29 -10.78
CA HIS A 707 8.08 51.84 -11.97
C HIS A 707 7.39 53.10 -12.53
N ASP A 708 6.24 53.48 -11.99
CA ASP A 708 5.44 54.60 -12.48
C ASP A 708 5.77 55.90 -11.74
N ILE A 709 6.49 56.80 -12.39
CA ILE A 709 6.92 58.07 -11.79
C ILE A 709 5.75 59.01 -11.47
N VAL A 710 4.65 58.93 -12.22
CA VAL A 710 3.45 59.74 -11.99
C VAL A 710 2.81 59.29 -10.68
N PHE A 711 2.70 57.98 -10.45
CA PHE A 711 2.18 57.43 -9.20
C PHE A 711 3.06 57.79 -7.99
N VAL A 712 4.39 57.70 -8.12
CA VAL A 712 5.33 58.14 -7.07
C VAL A 712 5.16 59.62 -6.73
N THR A 713 4.94 60.46 -7.75
CA THR A 713 4.68 61.89 -7.56
C THR A 713 3.37 62.11 -6.81
N MET A 714 2.29 61.43 -7.20
CA MET A 714 0.99 61.50 -6.51
C MET A 714 1.11 61.12 -5.02
N LEU A 715 1.79 60.02 -4.69
CA LEU A 715 2.05 59.61 -3.30
C LEU A 715 2.80 60.69 -2.51
N THR A 716 3.84 61.27 -3.11
CA THR A 716 4.70 62.29 -2.49
C THR A 716 4.00 63.64 -2.32
N GLU A 717 2.96 63.92 -3.11
CA GLU A 717 2.14 65.14 -3.00
C GLU A 717 1.03 64.99 -1.97
N LEU A 718 0.34 63.84 -1.96
CA LEU A 718 -0.75 63.58 -1.02
C LEU A 718 -0.27 63.58 0.43
N THR A 719 0.95 63.09 0.69
CA THR A 719 1.59 63.16 2.02
C THR A 719 1.85 64.59 2.50
N LYS A 720 1.97 65.58 1.61
CA LYS A 720 2.10 67.00 2.02
C LYS A 720 0.78 67.61 2.46
N SER A 721 -0.34 67.04 2.01
CA SER A 721 -1.67 67.55 2.33
C SER A 721 -2.24 66.99 3.64
N GLN A 722 -1.55 66.01 4.24
CA GLN A 722 -1.91 65.40 5.51
C GLN A 722 -0.80 65.63 6.53
N ASP A 723 -1.11 66.31 7.62
CA ASP A 723 -0.15 66.56 8.70
C ASP A 723 0.23 65.25 9.41
N GLY A 724 1.52 65.03 9.65
CA GLY A 724 2.03 63.90 10.44
C GLY A 724 2.58 62.70 9.66
N ILE A 725 2.51 62.69 8.32
CA ILE A 725 3.01 61.58 7.50
C ILE A 725 4.33 61.95 6.82
N SER A 726 5.41 61.23 7.13
CA SER A 726 6.69 61.34 6.41
C SER A 726 6.74 60.35 5.25
N ALA A 727 7.28 60.80 4.10
CA ALA A 727 7.49 59.97 2.92
C ALA A 727 8.97 59.93 2.53
N ASP A 728 9.58 58.75 2.59
CA ASP A 728 10.92 58.51 2.07
C ASP A 728 10.83 57.99 0.64
N VAL A 729 11.65 58.54 -0.26
CA VAL A 729 11.67 58.11 -1.67
C VAL A 729 13.06 57.63 -2.02
N HIS A 730 13.18 56.42 -2.55
CA HIS A 730 14.43 55.81 -2.96
C HIS A 730 14.42 55.54 -4.45
N TRP A 731 15.58 55.59 -5.09
CA TRP A 731 15.72 55.34 -6.52
C TRP A 731 16.68 54.19 -6.78
N ILE A 732 16.18 53.17 -7.50
CA ILE A 732 16.96 52.04 -8.00
C ILE A 732 17.21 52.22 -9.49
N GLU A 733 18.48 52.13 -9.89
CA GLU A 733 18.93 52.19 -11.28
C GLU A 733 19.85 51.02 -11.63
N ARG A 734 20.21 50.93 -12.92
CA ARG A 734 21.33 50.11 -13.35
C ARG A 734 22.62 50.91 -13.15
N ASP A 735 23.67 50.26 -12.71
CA ASP A 735 25.00 50.85 -12.68
C ASP A 735 25.52 51.13 -14.11
N TYR A 736 26.67 51.80 -14.21
CA TYR A 736 27.28 52.12 -15.51
C TYR A 736 27.63 50.87 -16.34
N SER A 737 27.90 49.75 -15.68
CA SER A 737 28.20 48.47 -16.33
C SER A 737 26.93 47.72 -16.77
N GLY A 738 25.74 48.27 -16.50
CA GLY A 738 24.45 47.70 -16.82
C GLY A 738 23.91 46.73 -15.77
N ASN A 739 24.58 46.55 -14.64
CA ASN A 739 24.13 45.68 -13.55
C ASN A 739 22.96 46.33 -12.80
N PRO A 740 21.87 45.59 -12.53
CA PRO A 740 20.75 46.10 -11.75
C PRO A 740 21.10 46.19 -10.26
N GLY A 741 20.32 46.96 -9.49
CA GLY A 741 20.39 46.99 -8.03
C GLY A 741 21.23 48.12 -7.44
N ALA A 742 21.60 49.14 -8.22
CA ALA A 742 22.24 50.34 -7.68
C ALA A 742 21.19 51.22 -6.97
N VAL A 743 21.27 51.31 -5.64
CA VAL A 743 20.30 52.02 -4.80
C VAL A 743 20.83 53.41 -4.44
N LYS A 744 20.00 54.44 -4.65
CA LYS A 744 20.19 55.80 -4.14
C LYS A 744 19.11 56.09 -3.09
N LEU A 745 19.53 56.18 -1.83
CA LEU A 745 18.65 56.50 -0.72
C LEU A 745 18.26 57.98 -0.75
N ASN A 746 17.01 58.26 -0.39
CA ASN A 746 16.43 59.61 -0.35
C ASN A 746 16.61 60.42 -1.65
N ASP A 747 16.64 59.74 -2.79
CA ASP A 747 16.79 60.33 -4.11
C ASP A 747 15.66 59.88 -5.04
N SER A 748 15.29 60.76 -5.97
CA SER A 748 14.25 60.50 -6.96
C SER A 748 14.56 61.20 -8.28
N PRO A 749 14.25 60.62 -9.44
CA PRO A 749 14.35 61.35 -10.70
C PRO A 749 13.43 62.59 -10.74
N ALA A 750 12.35 62.60 -9.95
CA ALA A 750 11.50 63.77 -9.71
C ALA A 750 12.12 64.72 -8.65
N ASN A 751 13.36 65.16 -8.89
CA ASN A 751 14.25 65.72 -7.87
C ASN A 751 13.98 67.20 -7.49
N HIS A 752 12.80 67.73 -7.80
CA HIS A 752 12.41 69.15 -7.64
C HIS A 752 12.70 69.70 -6.23
N LYS A 753 12.42 68.93 -5.18
CA LYS A 753 12.61 69.34 -3.77
C LYS A 753 14.06 69.67 -3.43
N SER A 754 15.01 68.89 -3.95
CA SER A 754 16.44 69.07 -3.66
C SER A 754 17.00 70.38 -4.20
N TYR A 755 16.33 70.98 -5.18
CA TYR A 755 16.67 72.27 -5.76
C TYR A 755 15.86 73.43 -5.17
N LEU A 756 14.89 73.21 -4.27
CA LEU A 756 14.24 74.31 -3.53
C LEU A 756 15.24 75.07 -2.64
N SER A 757 16.30 74.42 -2.20
CA SER A 757 17.37 75.04 -1.43
C SER A 757 18.64 75.20 -2.27
N VAL A 758 19.51 76.12 -1.87
CA VAL A 758 20.85 76.32 -2.46
C VAL A 758 21.88 75.28 -1.99
N HIS A 759 21.45 74.23 -1.28
CA HIS A 759 22.34 73.25 -0.65
C HIS A 759 23.24 72.54 -1.68
N LYS A 760 22.67 72.05 -2.79
CA LYS A 760 23.43 71.37 -3.86
C LYS A 760 24.51 72.27 -4.49
N ALA A 761 24.19 73.55 -4.70
CA ALA A 761 25.16 74.53 -5.18
C ALA A 761 26.25 74.80 -4.14
N SER A 762 25.87 74.85 -2.85
CA SER A 762 26.80 75.04 -1.73
C SER A 762 27.75 73.85 -1.55
N GLU A 763 27.27 72.61 -1.76
CA GLU A 763 28.12 71.41 -1.78
C GLU A 763 29.12 71.44 -2.94
N CYS A 764 28.67 71.84 -4.14
CA CYS A 764 29.54 71.99 -5.30
C CYS A 764 30.61 73.08 -5.05
N LEU A 765 30.22 74.20 -4.45
CA LEU A 765 31.15 75.25 -4.02
C LEU A 765 32.18 74.73 -3.00
N ALA A 766 31.73 74.00 -1.97
CA ALA A 766 32.61 73.45 -0.95
C ALA A 766 33.63 72.44 -1.52
N LYS A 767 33.25 71.70 -2.56
CA LYS A 767 34.15 70.83 -3.33
C LYS A 767 35.06 71.65 -4.25
N ALA A 768 34.53 72.65 -4.96
CA ALA A 768 35.29 73.52 -5.87
C ALA A 768 36.42 74.28 -5.14
N LYS A 769 36.17 74.76 -3.91
CA LYS A 769 37.18 75.40 -3.05
C LYS A 769 38.34 74.46 -2.67
N LYS A 770 38.16 73.14 -2.77
CA LYS A 770 39.17 72.11 -2.45
C LYS A 770 39.83 71.49 -3.68
N SER A 771 39.26 71.69 -4.88
CA SER A 771 39.80 71.18 -6.15
C SER A 771 40.57 72.27 -6.91
N ALA A 772 41.30 71.91 -7.97
CA ALA A 772 42.05 72.84 -8.82
C ALA A 772 41.96 72.46 -10.30
N GLY A 773 42.29 73.39 -11.20
CA GLY A 773 42.27 73.15 -12.65
C GLY A 773 40.85 72.88 -13.18
N GLN A 774 40.73 71.98 -14.17
CA GLN A 774 39.46 71.67 -14.83
C GLN A 774 38.41 71.12 -13.87
N GLU A 775 38.80 70.32 -12.87
CA GLU A 775 37.86 69.77 -11.88
C GLU A 775 37.16 70.88 -11.08
N ARG A 776 37.88 71.97 -10.76
CA ARG A 776 37.28 73.15 -10.12
C ARG A 776 36.26 73.81 -11.04
N VAL A 777 36.60 73.97 -12.33
CA VAL A 777 35.71 74.56 -13.34
C VAL A 777 34.43 73.73 -13.47
N ASP A 778 34.55 72.42 -13.64
CA ASP A 778 33.40 71.51 -13.77
C ASP A 778 32.50 71.54 -12.52
N LEU A 779 33.08 71.66 -11.32
CA LEU A 779 32.32 71.80 -10.07
C LEU A 779 31.62 73.15 -9.96
N ILE A 780 32.22 74.23 -10.47
CA ILE A 780 31.60 75.56 -10.52
C ILE A 780 30.42 75.54 -11.50
N GLU A 781 30.62 75.02 -12.71
CA GLU A 781 29.56 74.88 -13.72
C GLU A 781 28.40 74.04 -13.19
N LYS A 782 28.70 72.90 -12.54
CA LYS A 782 27.70 72.04 -11.90
C LYS A 782 26.97 72.73 -10.74
N GLY A 783 27.66 73.58 -9.98
CA GLY A 783 27.08 74.42 -8.94
C GLY A 783 26.13 75.48 -9.52
N ALA A 784 26.53 76.13 -10.62
CA ALA A 784 25.71 77.09 -11.35
C ALA A 784 24.48 76.43 -11.98
N ASP A 785 24.61 75.25 -12.57
CA ASP A 785 23.50 74.43 -13.06
C ASP A 785 22.47 74.13 -11.95
N ALA A 786 22.97 73.76 -10.76
CA ALA A 786 22.11 73.53 -9.61
C ALA A 786 21.39 74.81 -9.17
N LEU A 787 22.08 75.95 -9.12
CA LEU A 787 21.46 77.25 -8.81
C LEU A 787 20.39 77.63 -9.82
N ARG A 788 20.62 77.39 -11.11
CA ARG A 788 19.64 77.71 -12.15
C ARG A 788 18.33 76.96 -11.93
N ARG A 789 18.43 75.66 -11.62
CA ARG A 789 17.28 74.86 -11.22
C ARG A 789 16.63 75.40 -9.95
N THR A 790 17.41 75.85 -8.96
CA THR A 790 16.88 76.51 -7.76
C THR A 790 16.07 77.77 -8.06
N ILE A 791 16.50 78.57 -9.03
CA ILE A 791 15.76 79.76 -9.47
C ILE A 791 14.41 79.35 -10.08
N GLU A 792 14.41 78.38 -10.99
CA GLU A 792 13.18 77.88 -11.62
C GLU A 792 12.19 77.32 -10.58
N GLU A 793 12.66 76.51 -9.63
CA GLU A 793 11.83 75.97 -8.55
C GLU A 793 11.33 77.08 -7.61
N THR A 794 12.15 78.10 -7.36
CA THR A 794 11.75 79.29 -6.60
C THR A 794 10.64 80.06 -7.32
N ILE A 795 10.69 80.17 -8.64
CA ILE A 795 9.60 80.81 -9.41
C ILE A 795 8.30 80.02 -9.25
N ILE A 796 8.35 78.70 -9.40
CA ILE A 796 7.18 77.83 -9.32
C ILE A 796 6.57 77.85 -7.90
N HIS A 797 7.38 77.60 -6.87
CA HIS A 797 6.89 77.36 -5.51
C HIS A 797 6.85 78.63 -4.65
N GLU A 798 7.78 79.55 -4.81
CA GLU A 798 7.83 80.79 -4.03
C GLU A 798 7.16 81.93 -4.80
N LEU A 799 7.59 82.35 -5.98
CA LEU A 799 6.99 83.50 -6.67
C LEU A 799 5.50 83.27 -7.02
N LEU A 800 5.21 82.17 -7.73
CA LEU A 800 3.88 81.79 -8.18
C LEU A 800 3.08 81.01 -7.13
N ASN A 801 3.66 80.76 -5.95
CA ASN A 801 2.99 80.07 -4.84
C ASN A 801 2.32 78.73 -5.25
N GLY A 802 2.95 77.99 -6.16
CA GLY A 802 2.43 76.73 -6.68
C GLY A 802 1.15 76.85 -7.51
N THR A 803 0.83 78.02 -8.07
CA THR A 803 -0.32 78.17 -8.97
C THR A 803 -0.18 77.32 -10.24
N VAL A 804 1.04 77.22 -10.78
CA VAL A 804 1.38 76.38 -11.92
C VAL A 804 2.53 75.47 -11.50
N VAL A 805 2.30 74.16 -11.43
CA VAL A 805 3.30 73.15 -11.07
C VAL A 805 3.50 72.19 -12.24
N ARG A 806 4.73 71.70 -12.43
CA ARG A 806 5.03 70.72 -13.48
C ARG A 806 4.26 69.42 -13.19
N TRP A 807 3.66 68.83 -14.23
CA TRP A 807 2.92 67.56 -14.17
C TRP A 807 1.55 67.60 -13.46
N GLU A 808 1.03 68.77 -13.10
CA GLU A 808 -0.38 68.93 -12.71
C GLU A 808 -1.26 69.29 -13.91
N GLU A 809 -2.41 68.62 -14.01
CA GLU A 809 -3.41 68.90 -15.07
C GLU A 809 -4.18 70.22 -14.81
N HIS A 810 -4.32 70.61 -13.54
CA HIS A 810 -5.13 71.76 -13.14
C HIS A 810 -4.26 72.91 -12.63
N ILE A 811 -4.58 74.13 -13.05
CA ILE A 811 -4.00 75.35 -12.49
C ILE A 811 -4.67 75.61 -11.14
N ARG A 812 -3.89 75.84 -10.07
CA ARG A 812 -4.42 76.11 -8.73
C ARG A 812 -4.93 77.55 -8.62
N VAL A 813 -6.12 77.79 -9.16
CA VAL A 813 -6.78 79.13 -9.23
C VAL A 813 -6.90 79.78 -7.85
N ASN A 814 -7.13 79.00 -6.80
CA ASN A 814 -7.20 79.50 -5.42
C ASN A 814 -5.89 80.17 -4.95
N ASN A 815 -4.75 79.75 -5.50
CA ASN A 815 -3.44 80.30 -5.15
C ASN A 815 -3.15 81.63 -5.87
N LEU A 816 -3.96 82.06 -6.85
CA LEU A 816 -3.74 83.30 -7.61
C LEU A 816 -3.62 84.53 -6.70
N ARG A 817 -4.42 84.60 -5.62
CA ARG A 817 -4.35 85.71 -4.65
C ARG A 817 -3.04 85.72 -3.85
N GLN A 818 -2.42 84.56 -3.70
CA GLN A 818 -1.20 84.34 -2.92
C GLN A 818 0.08 84.48 -3.75
N ILE A 819 -0.03 84.66 -5.08
CA ILE A 819 1.10 84.99 -5.95
C ILE A 819 1.69 86.32 -5.48
N PHE A 820 3.00 86.38 -5.29
CA PHE A 820 3.70 87.62 -4.97
C PHE A 820 4.52 88.04 -6.17
N TRP A 821 4.17 89.18 -6.76
CA TRP A 821 4.82 89.73 -7.95
C TRP A 821 5.14 91.20 -7.74
N THR A 822 6.37 91.57 -8.05
CA THR A 822 6.84 92.95 -8.19
C THR A 822 7.83 93.01 -9.35
N ASP A 823 7.87 94.13 -10.06
CA ASP A 823 8.77 94.27 -11.20
C ASP A 823 10.23 94.21 -10.74
N GLU A 824 10.53 94.67 -9.53
CA GLU A 824 11.86 94.58 -8.93
C GLU A 824 12.33 93.13 -8.72
N ILE A 825 11.44 92.25 -8.22
CA ILE A 825 11.79 90.84 -8.00
C ILE A 825 11.86 90.08 -9.33
N ALA A 826 10.96 90.38 -10.27
CA ALA A 826 11.00 89.79 -11.60
C ALA A 826 12.31 90.16 -12.33
N GLU A 827 12.73 91.42 -12.22
CA GLU A 827 14.01 91.91 -12.72
C GLU A 827 15.19 91.24 -12.04
N ALA A 828 15.17 91.12 -10.70
CA ALA A 828 16.21 90.45 -9.93
C ALA A 828 16.36 88.98 -10.33
N LEU A 829 15.26 88.23 -10.44
CA LEU A 829 15.27 86.83 -10.87
C LEU A 829 15.74 86.67 -12.31
N ARG A 830 15.35 87.59 -13.23
CA ARG A 830 15.79 87.56 -14.62
C ARG A 830 17.30 87.80 -14.75
N ASN A 831 17.81 88.82 -14.06
CA ASN A 831 19.24 89.13 -14.05
C ASN A 831 20.05 88.00 -13.39
N LEU A 832 19.55 87.46 -12.29
CA LEU A 832 20.18 86.35 -11.60
C LEU A 832 20.18 85.05 -12.43
N HIS A 833 19.08 84.74 -13.14
CA HIS A 833 19.06 83.65 -14.11
C HIS A 833 20.07 83.89 -15.25
N GLY A 834 20.17 85.11 -15.75
CA GLY A 834 21.16 85.49 -16.77
C GLY A 834 22.60 85.32 -16.29
N ASP A 835 22.93 85.85 -15.11
CA ASP A 835 24.27 85.78 -14.52
C ASP A 835 24.68 84.33 -14.20
N VAL A 836 23.77 83.52 -13.63
CA VAL A 836 24.03 82.09 -13.40
C VAL A 836 24.22 81.35 -14.72
N SER A 837 23.46 81.70 -15.77
CA SER A 837 23.61 81.06 -17.09
C SER A 837 24.97 81.36 -17.73
N ARG A 838 25.64 82.46 -17.38
CA ARG A 838 27.01 82.74 -17.85
C ARG A 838 28.06 81.81 -17.24
N LEU A 839 27.80 81.24 -16.08
CA LEU A 839 28.72 80.28 -15.44
C LEU A 839 28.46 78.82 -15.82
N ILE A 840 27.45 78.54 -16.66
CA ILE A 840 27.11 77.19 -17.11
C ILE A 840 27.89 76.88 -18.40
N GLY A 841 28.44 75.68 -18.53
CA GLY A 841 29.16 75.19 -19.72
C GLY A 841 28.28 74.95 -20.97
N GLY A 842 27.00 75.33 -20.92
CA GLY A 842 26.00 75.13 -21.98
C GLY A 842 25.99 76.19 -23.08
N HIS A 843 26.87 77.19 -22.99
CA HIS A 843 27.01 78.27 -23.97
C HIS A 843 28.46 78.34 -24.49
N SER A 844 28.62 78.63 -25.78
CA SER A 844 29.92 78.99 -26.34
C SER A 844 30.28 80.40 -25.88
N HIS A 845 31.19 80.49 -24.92
CA HIS A 845 31.74 81.75 -24.43
C HIS A 845 32.75 82.33 -25.44
N SER A 846 32.90 83.65 -25.50
CA SER A 846 33.92 84.28 -26.35
C SER A 846 35.32 84.00 -25.78
N ASP A 847 36.33 83.88 -26.65
CA ASP A 847 37.71 83.54 -26.24
C ASP A 847 38.30 84.49 -25.16
N GLU A 848 37.87 85.77 -25.14
CA GLU A 848 38.22 86.73 -24.08
C GLU A 848 37.57 86.43 -22.72
N TYR A 849 36.40 85.80 -22.70
CA TYR A 849 35.66 85.41 -21.49
C TYR A 849 36.13 84.06 -20.96
N THR A 850 36.47 83.12 -21.86
CA THR A 850 37.06 81.80 -21.52
C THR A 850 38.49 81.92 -20.98
N GLY A 851 39.17 83.05 -21.22
CA GLY A 851 40.53 83.32 -20.72
C GLY A 851 40.61 83.65 -19.22
N GLY A 852 39.48 83.94 -18.56
CA GLY A 852 39.38 84.09 -17.11
C GLY A 852 39.04 82.75 -16.46
N THR A 853 39.84 82.29 -15.50
CA THR A 853 39.48 81.12 -14.68
C THR A 853 38.24 81.45 -13.86
N LEU A 854 37.15 80.71 -14.08
CA LEU A 854 35.95 80.74 -13.22
C LEU A 854 36.36 80.59 -11.75
N ASP A 855 36.02 81.58 -10.92
CA ASP A 855 36.42 81.61 -9.51
C ASP A 855 35.29 81.05 -8.63
N PRO A 856 35.58 80.17 -7.65
CA PRO A 856 34.61 79.79 -6.62
C PRO A 856 33.89 80.98 -5.95
N ASP A 857 34.56 82.13 -5.84
CA ASP A 857 33.97 83.34 -5.25
C ASP A 857 32.80 83.89 -6.09
N ASP A 858 32.82 83.72 -7.42
CA ASP A 858 31.71 84.12 -8.31
C ASP A 858 30.46 83.27 -8.05
N LEU A 859 30.64 81.95 -7.86
CA LEU A 859 29.55 81.04 -7.50
C LEU A 859 29.02 81.35 -6.09
N GLU A 860 29.90 81.64 -5.12
CA GLU A 860 29.52 82.01 -3.76
C GLU A 860 28.67 83.29 -3.73
N ALA A 861 29.07 84.32 -4.48
CA ALA A 861 28.31 85.56 -4.62
C ALA A 861 26.90 85.31 -5.20
N LEU A 862 26.77 84.41 -6.19
CA LEU A 862 25.47 84.05 -6.76
C LEU A 862 24.60 83.24 -5.80
N ILE A 863 25.18 82.32 -5.00
CA ILE A 863 24.45 81.60 -3.94
C ILE A 863 23.84 82.60 -2.95
N GLU A 864 24.61 83.58 -2.48
CA GLU A 864 24.12 84.58 -1.52
C GLU A 864 23.06 85.51 -2.15
N ARG A 865 23.22 85.89 -3.42
CA ARG A 865 22.19 86.64 -4.16
C ARG A 865 20.88 85.85 -4.26
N VAL A 866 20.92 84.54 -4.56
CA VAL A 866 19.73 83.67 -4.57
C VAL A 866 19.06 83.64 -3.20
N LYS A 867 19.83 83.43 -2.12
CA LYS A 867 19.28 83.43 -0.75
C LYS A 867 18.59 84.75 -0.43
N THR A 868 19.23 85.87 -0.77
CA THR A 868 18.68 87.22 -0.53
C THR A 868 17.39 87.45 -1.32
N THR A 869 17.33 87.04 -2.59
CA THR A 869 16.12 87.16 -3.41
C THR A 869 14.98 86.27 -2.88
N LYS A 870 15.28 85.02 -2.47
CA LYS A 870 14.29 84.13 -1.83
C LYS A 870 13.74 84.73 -0.52
N GLN A 871 14.62 85.30 0.30
CA GLN A 871 14.23 85.99 1.53
C GLN A 871 13.31 87.18 1.23
N ALA A 872 13.63 88.01 0.23
CA ALA A 872 12.79 89.12 -0.20
C ALA A 872 11.41 88.68 -0.70
N ILE A 873 11.32 87.55 -1.43
CA ILE A 873 10.05 86.94 -1.84
C ILE A 873 9.24 86.50 -0.62
N SER A 874 9.88 85.82 0.34
CA SER A 874 9.24 85.36 1.58
C SER A 874 8.72 86.54 2.44
N ASP A 875 9.53 87.58 2.62
CA ASP A 875 9.15 88.75 3.42
C ASP A 875 8.05 89.57 2.74
N GLY A 876 8.12 89.71 1.40
CA GLY A 876 7.07 90.34 0.63
C GLY A 876 5.74 89.58 0.65
N LYS A 877 5.77 88.25 0.67
CA LYS A 877 4.58 87.41 0.90
C LYS A 877 3.97 87.63 2.29
N LYS A 878 4.80 87.73 3.34
CA LYS A 878 4.33 87.99 4.71
C LYS A 878 3.67 89.36 4.82
N SER A 879 4.18 90.37 4.13
CA SER A 879 3.59 91.72 4.08
C SER A 879 2.28 91.81 3.27
N LYS A 880 1.99 90.80 2.42
CA LYS A 880 0.76 90.71 1.61
C LYS A 880 -0.36 89.92 2.30
N LYS A 881 -0.01 89.05 3.26
CA LYS A 881 -0.97 88.41 4.18
C LYS A 881 -1.39 89.39 5.25
#